data_AF-A0A1G9MQT7-F1
#
_entry.id   AF-A0A1G9MQT7-F1
#
_cell.length_a   1.000
_cell.length_b   1.000
_cell.length_c   1.000
_cell.angle_alpha   90.00
_cell.angle_beta   90.00
_cell.angle_gamma   90.00
#
_symmetry.space_group_name_H-M   'P 1'
#
loop_
_entity.id
_entity.type
_entity.pdbx_description
1 polymer ?
#
loop_
_entity_poly.entity_id
_entity_poly.type
_entity_poly.pdbx_seq_one_letter_code
_entity_poly.pdbx_strand_id
1 'polypeptide(L)'
;MKKITLWLCFLAGAAASQSKRPAYRDEPYTQDYAVRFYTSELPVAAACDRNGVTEILASGKILHPAGGRFQYPGTLEPKAAYVPMKDRRPVSVFAHDGQLVYLDSQAVFSNAWAGTVFLRHGLPGAKMACGGDGKSFLVSDGKALRFLQNGAVAWSGELAADVVKSLCYDPLRRRFLILGDHSVSAFSPADGTIRTVFQRPDLTCFAISGDKLCLGTRAGYLLLHAATFRQEGIAQKKLPVPELSAVAFIREELWFGSAMGAFRLRADGKYDYYFGERWLPGNRVLQLFAGEGATVSILTDKGLGEIRFGRMTLEDKALAYEKQVRQRHIRYGFNCDVSRLKKNGDLSTFEMGQRDSDNLWTSMYLISQLFRYKVTKDPEALQNFRESFDAMDRLFTITGMPGYFARGFERRGYHKFSNQPWDGGMTNGWVHASDEGWDWRGTTSSDQTVGQMFTLTLVARLMDGELKQRAIRRMDELMTAIIEHDWYLIDFDGKPTLWGKWNPEYVNGFPKNVGDRKLYSSNIIGFLQAAYHFTGKKLYREKAYELMQKHGYLENLLRPIREIGQAPADADQHAKDMSESWNHSDDEMYFLAYWCLYPYAFDAGLKKQYLAAIRDHWQAEKPEKNGLWNLCYAMTGTSDFGLDETVWYLKEFPLDMIEWQVLNSHRKDLEFIPDNFRGQTTREVLPPDERPELKHNRNLFKLDRKENGISELSAGDSFLLPYWMGRYLGVISAPVR
;
A
#
# COMPACT_ATOMS: atom_id res chain seq x y z
N MET A 1 -66.08 1.69 -52.65
CA MET A 1 -66.18 2.53 -51.44
C MET A 1 -65.36 1.93 -50.31
N LYS A 2 -64.49 2.76 -49.72
CA LYS A 2 -63.77 2.65 -48.42
C LYS A 2 -62.25 2.81 -48.59
N LYS A 3 -61.81 4.07 -48.43
CA LYS A 3 -60.44 4.46 -48.09
C LYS A 3 -60.20 4.06 -46.63
N ILE A 4 -59.11 3.36 -46.36
CA ILE A 4 -58.62 3.11 -45.00
C ILE A 4 -57.41 4.04 -44.79
N THR A 5 -57.58 4.96 -43.85
CA THR A 5 -56.58 5.92 -43.40
C THR A 5 -55.69 5.24 -42.37
N LEU A 6 -54.38 5.14 -42.64
CA LEU A 6 -53.38 4.68 -41.68
C LEU A 6 -52.83 5.90 -40.92
N TRP A 7 -53.12 6.00 -39.61
CA TRP A 7 -52.49 6.96 -38.71
C TRP A 7 -51.21 6.34 -38.13
N LEU A 8 -50.05 6.93 -38.43
CA LEU A 8 -48.80 6.67 -37.72
C LEU A 8 -48.75 7.58 -36.48
N CYS A 9 -48.89 6.99 -35.29
CA CYS A 9 -48.55 7.66 -34.04
C CYS A 9 -47.04 7.54 -33.79
N PHE A 10 -46.31 8.65 -33.92
CA PHE A 10 -44.96 8.81 -33.37
C PHE A 10 -45.07 8.96 -31.84
N LEU A 11 -44.72 7.91 -31.10
CA LEU A 11 -44.41 7.99 -29.68
C LEU A 11 -42.93 8.37 -29.53
N ALA A 12 -42.65 9.65 -29.37
CA ALA A 12 -41.37 10.14 -28.90
C ALA A 12 -41.20 9.74 -27.43
N GLY A 13 -40.54 8.61 -27.20
CA GLY A 13 -40.05 8.24 -25.87
C GLY A 13 -38.93 9.19 -25.48
N ALA A 14 -39.16 10.01 -24.45
CA ALA A 14 -38.12 10.77 -23.79
C ALA A 14 -37.11 9.78 -23.19
N ALA A 15 -35.99 9.57 -23.90
CA ALA A 15 -34.81 8.96 -23.31
C ALA A 15 -34.31 9.93 -22.23
N ALA A 16 -34.63 9.63 -20.97
CA ALA A 16 -33.93 10.22 -19.85
C ALA A 16 -32.43 9.98 -20.08
N SER A 17 -31.68 11.05 -20.30
CA SER A 17 -30.23 11.06 -20.30
C SER A 17 -29.76 10.53 -18.94
N GLN A 18 -29.58 9.21 -18.81
CA GLN A 18 -28.73 8.64 -17.78
C GLN A 18 -27.37 9.28 -18.01
N SER A 19 -26.97 10.20 -17.13
CA SER A 19 -25.60 10.69 -17.14
C SER A 19 -24.70 9.47 -17.08
N LYS A 20 -23.80 9.33 -18.05
CA LYS A 20 -22.84 8.23 -18.05
C LYS A 20 -22.11 8.30 -16.73
N ARG A 21 -22.24 7.24 -15.93
CA ARG A 21 -21.51 7.09 -14.68
C ARG A 21 -20.02 7.29 -14.94
N PRO A 22 -19.29 8.09 -14.13
CA PRO A 22 -17.87 8.26 -14.34
C PRO A 22 -17.16 6.93 -14.22
N ALA A 23 -16.20 6.69 -15.11
CA ALA A 23 -15.41 5.47 -15.14
C ALA A 23 -13.95 5.81 -15.40
N TYR A 24 -13.06 5.19 -14.64
CA TYR A 24 -11.63 5.25 -14.86
C TYR A 24 -11.26 4.35 -16.03
N ARG A 25 -10.48 4.90 -16.97
CA ARG A 25 -9.88 4.14 -18.06
C ARG A 25 -8.61 3.50 -17.53
N ASP A 26 -8.53 2.17 -17.50
CA ASP A 26 -7.39 1.44 -16.96
C ASP A 26 -6.17 1.50 -17.88
N GLU A 27 -5.53 2.66 -17.87
CA GLU A 27 -4.33 2.95 -18.66
C GLU A 27 -3.07 2.63 -17.86
N PRO A 28 -1.97 2.24 -18.55
CA PRO A 28 -0.71 2.02 -17.88
C PRO A 28 -0.26 3.28 -17.12
N TYR A 29 0.13 3.09 -15.88
CA TYR A 29 0.73 4.11 -15.03
C TYR A 29 2.11 3.65 -14.57
N THR A 30 2.86 4.56 -13.98
CA THR A 30 4.20 4.25 -13.46
C THR A 30 4.07 3.74 -12.04
N GLN A 31 4.50 2.50 -11.81
CA GLN A 31 4.58 1.86 -10.50
C GLN A 31 6.05 1.69 -10.13
N ASP A 32 6.40 2.19 -8.96
CA ASP A 32 7.69 2.01 -8.35
C ASP A 32 7.77 0.69 -7.54
N TYR A 33 8.97 0.14 -7.47
CA TYR A 33 9.32 -1.02 -6.63
C TYR A 33 10.83 -1.04 -6.38
N ALA A 34 11.26 -1.72 -5.32
CA ALA A 34 12.68 -1.78 -4.96
C ALA A 34 13.35 -3.11 -5.30
N VAL A 35 14.63 -3.01 -5.68
CA VAL A 35 15.61 -4.11 -5.60
C VAL A 35 16.71 -3.66 -4.64
N ARG A 36 17.04 -4.51 -3.66
CA ARG A 36 18.00 -4.19 -2.59
C ARG A 36 19.22 -5.09 -2.70
N PHE A 37 20.39 -4.53 -2.42
CA PHE A 37 21.66 -5.24 -2.36
C PHE A 37 22.38 -4.90 -1.06
N TYR A 38 22.62 -5.91 -0.22
CA TYR A 38 23.26 -5.72 1.08
C TYR A 38 24.77 -5.89 1.02
N THR A 39 25.47 -5.22 1.93
CA THR A 39 26.89 -5.45 2.17
C THR A 39 27.23 -5.33 3.65
N SER A 40 28.31 -6.00 4.05
CA SER A 40 28.95 -5.80 5.35
C SER A 40 30.09 -4.77 5.29
N GLU A 41 30.50 -4.35 4.10
CA GLU A 41 31.55 -3.35 3.89
C GLU A 41 30.96 -1.94 4.03
N LEU A 42 31.74 -0.96 4.50
CA LEU A 42 31.26 0.41 4.68
C LEU A 42 31.21 1.14 3.33
N PRO A 43 30.03 1.47 2.79
CA PRO A 43 29.93 2.12 1.49
C PRO A 43 30.41 3.58 1.54
N VAL A 44 31.02 4.05 0.45
CA VAL A 44 31.63 5.38 0.36
C VAL A 44 31.07 6.18 -0.83
N ALA A 45 31.09 5.59 -2.02
CA ALA A 45 30.64 6.23 -3.25
C ALA A 45 30.16 5.16 -4.24
N ALA A 46 29.28 5.54 -5.16
CA ALA A 46 28.81 4.65 -6.21
C ALA A 46 28.55 5.41 -7.51
N ALA A 47 28.59 4.69 -8.63
CA ALA A 47 28.28 5.24 -9.95
C ALA A 47 27.76 4.14 -10.88
N CYS A 48 26.98 4.56 -11.88
CA CYS A 48 26.51 3.72 -12.96
C CYS A 48 27.01 4.29 -14.29
N ASP A 49 27.51 3.43 -15.19
CA ASP A 49 27.87 3.83 -16.55
C ASP A 49 26.69 3.73 -17.52
N ARG A 50 26.93 4.18 -18.77
CA ARG A 50 25.91 4.13 -19.83
C ARG A 50 25.48 2.71 -20.25
N ASN A 51 26.21 1.68 -19.83
CA ASN A 51 25.93 0.27 -20.13
C ASN A 51 25.22 -0.42 -18.95
N GLY A 52 24.80 0.32 -17.92
CA GLY A 52 24.16 -0.23 -16.73
C GLY A 52 25.13 -0.87 -15.74
N VAL A 53 26.45 -0.71 -15.91
CA VAL A 53 27.43 -1.24 -14.96
C VAL A 53 27.49 -0.33 -13.74
N THR A 54 26.90 -0.78 -12.64
CA THR A 54 26.97 -0.11 -11.34
C THR A 54 28.14 -0.64 -10.52
N GLU A 55 28.98 0.27 -10.03
CA GLU A 55 30.07 -0.02 -9.10
C GLU A 55 29.93 0.78 -7.82
N ILE A 56 30.27 0.13 -6.70
CA ILE A 56 30.22 0.71 -5.37
C ILE A 56 31.62 0.61 -4.77
N LEU A 57 32.18 1.73 -4.34
CA LEU A 57 33.35 1.74 -3.49
C LEU A 57 32.91 1.53 -2.04
N ALA A 58 33.41 0.48 -1.41
CA ALA A 58 33.19 0.20 0.01
C ALA A 58 34.48 -0.33 0.66
N SER A 59 34.89 0.23 1.80
CA SER A 59 36.13 -0.14 2.51
C SER A 59 37.39 -0.22 1.60
N GLY A 60 37.51 0.66 0.59
CA GLY A 60 38.63 0.67 -0.36
C GLY A 60 38.58 -0.42 -1.45
N LYS A 61 37.48 -1.17 -1.55
CA LYS A 61 37.22 -2.21 -2.56
C LYS A 61 36.13 -1.76 -3.51
N ILE A 62 36.24 -2.16 -4.77
CA ILE A 62 35.16 -2.01 -5.76
C ILE A 62 34.26 -3.25 -5.68
N LEU A 63 32.98 -3.02 -5.41
CA LEU A 63 31.92 -4.01 -5.37
C LEU A 63 30.95 -3.79 -6.55
N HIS A 64 30.17 -4.83 -6.86
CA HIS A 64 29.08 -4.77 -7.84
C HIS A 64 27.83 -5.49 -7.31
N PRO A 65 26.62 -5.09 -7.76
CA PRO A 65 25.38 -5.79 -7.41
C PRO A 65 25.33 -7.21 -7.98
N ALA A 66 24.90 -8.18 -7.16
CA ALA A 66 24.75 -9.59 -7.54
C ALA A 66 23.44 -10.19 -6.99
N GLY A 67 22.75 -11.01 -7.80
CA GLY A 67 21.64 -11.87 -7.37
C GLY A 67 20.31 -11.20 -6.97
N GLY A 68 20.23 -9.87 -6.99
CA GLY A 68 19.04 -9.12 -6.55
C GLY A 68 17.91 -9.06 -7.57
N ARG A 69 16.68 -9.23 -7.08
CA ARG A 69 15.42 -9.01 -7.81
C ARG A 69 14.34 -8.51 -6.87
N PHE A 70 13.18 -8.10 -7.41
CA PHE A 70 12.04 -7.67 -6.59
C PHE A 70 11.69 -8.75 -5.55
N GLN A 71 11.53 -8.36 -4.29
CA GLN A 71 11.30 -9.21 -3.10
C GLN A 71 12.38 -10.24 -2.72
N TYR A 72 13.44 -10.41 -3.54
CA TYR A 72 14.55 -11.29 -3.20
C TYR A 72 15.86 -10.48 -3.27
N PRO A 73 16.33 -9.96 -2.13
CA PRO A 73 17.47 -9.07 -2.13
C PRO A 73 18.76 -9.80 -2.54
N GLY A 74 19.65 -9.04 -3.16
CA GLY A 74 20.99 -9.47 -3.55
C GLY A 74 22.07 -9.04 -2.57
N THR A 75 23.31 -9.20 -3.00
CA THR A 75 24.53 -8.83 -2.28
C THR A 75 25.37 -7.87 -3.11
N LEU A 76 26.22 -7.08 -2.47
CA LEU A 76 27.33 -6.40 -3.14
C LEU A 76 28.59 -7.25 -3.01
N GLU A 77 29.15 -7.66 -4.14
CA GLU A 77 30.27 -8.60 -4.21
C GLU A 77 31.53 -7.96 -4.80
N PRO A 78 32.74 -8.34 -4.36
CA PRO A 78 33.98 -7.84 -4.92
C PRO A 78 34.06 -8.02 -6.44
N LYS A 79 34.38 -6.95 -7.17
CA LYS A 79 34.49 -7.00 -8.63
C LYS A 79 35.84 -7.61 -9.04
N ALA A 80 35.80 -8.79 -9.66
CA ALA A 80 36.99 -9.51 -10.12
C ALA A 80 37.31 -9.32 -11.61
N ALA A 81 36.42 -8.67 -12.37
CA ALA A 81 36.43 -8.69 -13.85
C ALA A 81 37.70 -8.09 -14.49
N TYR A 82 38.32 -7.08 -13.89
CA TYR A 82 39.53 -6.44 -14.42
C TYR A 82 40.68 -6.50 -13.41
N VAL A 83 41.63 -7.40 -13.65
CA VAL A 83 42.70 -7.76 -12.71
C VAL A 83 43.54 -6.56 -12.23
N PRO A 84 43.95 -5.59 -13.07
CA PRO A 84 44.76 -4.44 -12.64
C PRO A 84 44.11 -3.55 -11.57
N MET A 85 42.78 -3.61 -11.40
CA MET A 85 42.11 -2.86 -10.33
C MET A 85 42.42 -3.40 -8.93
N LYS A 86 42.91 -4.63 -8.80
CA LYS A 86 43.30 -5.22 -7.51
C LYS A 86 44.49 -4.50 -6.87
N ASP A 87 45.35 -3.91 -7.68
CA ASP A 87 46.54 -3.18 -7.24
C ASP A 87 46.23 -1.71 -6.93
N ARG A 88 45.02 -1.25 -7.26
CA ARG A 88 44.55 0.10 -6.99
C ARG A 88 43.87 0.19 -5.62
N ARG A 89 43.87 1.39 -5.06
CA ARG A 89 43.14 1.74 -3.82
C ARG A 89 42.31 2.99 -4.08
N PRO A 90 41.20 2.89 -4.82
CA PRO A 90 40.34 4.03 -5.07
C PRO A 90 39.76 4.57 -3.76
N VAL A 91 39.62 5.88 -3.69
CA VAL A 91 38.97 6.64 -2.61
C VAL A 91 37.64 7.23 -3.06
N SER A 92 37.38 7.27 -4.37
CA SER A 92 36.09 7.65 -4.94
C SER A 92 35.86 6.97 -6.30
N VAL A 93 34.59 6.82 -6.67
CA VAL A 93 34.12 6.40 -7.99
C VAL A 93 32.95 7.30 -8.38
N PHE A 94 32.93 7.77 -9.62
CA PHE A 94 31.89 8.66 -10.15
C PHE A 94 31.69 8.41 -11.65
N ALA A 95 30.53 8.82 -12.17
CA ALA A 95 30.23 8.77 -13.59
C ALA A 95 30.65 10.07 -14.29
N HIS A 96 31.28 9.96 -15.46
CA HIS A 96 31.63 11.08 -16.31
C HIS A 96 31.52 10.70 -17.78
N ASP A 97 30.79 11.49 -18.58
CA ASP A 97 30.48 11.19 -19.99
C ASP A 97 30.03 9.73 -20.24
N GLY A 98 29.22 9.21 -19.30
CA GLY A 98 28.68 7.86 -19.34
C GLY A 98 29.70 6.75 -19.07
N GLN A 99 30.85 7.05 -18.47
CA GLN A 99 31.90 6.09 -18.09
C GLN A 99 32.20 6.14 -16.59
N LEU A 100 32.69 5.04 -16.03
CA LEU A 100 33.20 5.00 -14.67
C LEU A 100 34.59 5.64 -14.59
N VAL A 101 34.75 6.56 -13.64
CA VAL A 101 36.01 7.23 -13.33
C VAL A 101 36.31 7.03 -11.85
N TYR A 102 37.58 6.83 -11.55
CA TYR A 102 38.10 6.55 -10.22
C TYR A 102 39.08 7.63 -9.79
N LEU A 103 39.14 7.86 -8.49
CA LEU A 103 40.16 8.66 -7.85
C LEU A 103 40.92 7.77 -6.88
N ASP A 104 42.26 7.77 -6.94
CA ASP A 104 43.12 7.23 -5.88
C ASP A 104 44.02 8.34 -5.29
N SER A 105 45.03 7.99 -4.51
CA SER A 105 45.95 8.96 -3.90
C SER A 105 46.92 9.60 -4.91
N GLN A 106 46.98 9.12 -6.15
CA GLN A 106 47.93 9.59 -7.16
C GLN A 106 47.27 10.25 -8.36
N ALA A 107 46.18 9.67 -8.86
CA ALA A 107 45.57 10.05 -10.11
C ALA A 107 44.04 9.95 -10.13
N VAL A 108 43.44 10.75 -11.03
CA VAL A 108 42.13 10.45 -11.59
C VAL A 108 42.34 9.54 -12.79
N PHE A 109 41.65 8.40 -12.83
CA PHE A 109 41.83 7.41 -13.88
C PHE A 109 40.55 6.71 -14.30
N SER A 110 40.55 6.13 -15.49
CA SER A 110 39.42 5.33 -16.00
C SER A 110 39.93 4.18 -16.86
N ASN A 111 39.18 3.08 -16.85
CA ASN A 111 39.39 1.95 -17.78
C ASN A 111 38.74 2.21 -19.15
N ALA A 112 38.01 3.32 -19.30
CA ALA A 112 37.46 3.78 -20.56
C ALA A 112 38.50 4.58 -21.38
N TRP A 113 38.07 5.07 -22.54
CA TRP A 113 38.87 5.93 -23.44
C TRP A 113 40.27 5.39 -23.74
N ALA A 114 40.37 4.09 -24.04
CA ALA A 114 41.64 3.40 -24.31
C ALA A 114 42.70 3.57 -23.20
N GLY A 115 42.28 3.76 -21.94
CA GLY A 115 43.19 3.95 -20.79
C GLY A 115 43.94 5.30 -20.80
N THR A 116 43.55 6.24 -21.67
CA THR A 116 44.22 7.55 -21.79
C THR A 116 43.94 8.48 -20.61
N VAL A 117 42.91 8.19 -19.80
CA VAL A 117 42.61 8.92 -18.58
C VAL A 117 43.44 8.31 -17.45
N PHE A 118 44.61 8.90 -17.21
CA PHE A 118 45.45 8.69 -16.04
C PHE A 118 46.16 10.01 -15.69
N LEU A 119 45.45 10.91 -15.00
CA LEU A 119 45.93 12.27 -14.74
C LEU A 119 46.39 12.39 -13.28
N ARG A 120 47.70 12.58 -13.09
CA ARG A 120 48.29 12.76 -11.76
C ARG A 120 47.91 14.13 -11.19
N HIS A 121 47.36 14.16 -9.97
CA HIS A 121 46.90 15.40 -9.33
C HIS A 121 47.86 15.96 -8.28
N GLY A 122 48.81 15.16 -7.77
CA GLY A 122 49.77 15.64 -6.75
C GLY A 122 49.15 15.95 -5.39
N LEU A 123 48.01 15.32 -5.06
CA LEU A 123 47.32 15.45 -3.76
C LEU A 123 47.19 14.06 -3.11
N PRO A 124 48.17 13.60 -2.31
CA PRO A 124 48.12 12.27 -1.69
C PRO A 124 46.88 12.01 -0.83
N GLY A 125 46.29 13.07 -0.27
CA GLY A 125 45.07 13.04 0.53
C GLY A 125 43.79 13.33 -0.26
N ALA A 126 43.78 13.20 -1.59
CA ALA A 126 42.60 13.44 -2.41
C ALA A 126 41.40 12.61 -1.92
N LYS A 127 40.21 13.21 -1.94
CA LYS A 127 38.97 12.60 -1.42
C LYS A 127 37.83 12.61 -2.44
N MET A 128 37.81 13.61 -3.31
CA MET A 128 36.73 13.80 -4.27
C MET A 128 37.24 14.37 -5.57
N ALA A 129 36.55 14.02 -6.65
CA ALA A 129 36.79 14.58 -7.97
C ALA A 129 35.46 14.73 -8.70
N CYS A 130 35.42 15.65 -9.66
CA CYS A 130 34.30 15.88 -10.55
C CYS A 130 34.83 16.06 -11.98
N GLY A 131 34.18 15.43 -12.96
CA GLY A 131 34.49 15.63 -14.38
C GLY A 131 33.90 16.93 -14.91
N GLY A 132 34.65 17.61 -15.77
CA GLY A 132 34.20 18.79 -16.53
C GLY A 132 34.12 18.50 -18.02
N ASP A 133 34.27 19.51 -18.87
CA ASP A 133 34.28 19.31 -20.32
C ASP A 133 35.32 18.27 -20.76
N GLY A 134 34.89 17.30 -21.58
CA GLY A 134 35.76 16.29 -22.16
C GLY A 134 36.50 15.49 -21.09
N LYS A 135 37.83 15.44 -21.14
CA LYS A 135 38.66 14.68 -20.18
C LYS A 135 39.32 15.60 -19.14
N SER A 136 38.57 16.57 -18.63
CA SER A 136 39.03 17.49 -17.59
C SER A 136 38.40 17.14 -16.24
N PHE A 137 39.13 17.39 -15.15
CA PHE A 137 38.70 17.00 -13.81
C PHE A 137 39.11 18.05 -12.79
N LEU A 138 38.24 18.31 -11.81
CA LEU A 138 38.61 19.06 -10.60
C LEU A 138 38.73 18.07 -9.44
N VAL A 139 39.85 18.11 -8.73
CA VAL A 139 40.17 17.21 -7.61
C VAL A 139 40.40 18.02 -6.33
N SER A 140 39.93 17.49 -5.20
CA SER A 140 40.20 18.08 -3.88
C SER A 140 40.53 17.04 -2.81
N ASP A 141 41.36 17.44 -1.85
CA ASP A 141 41.62 16.73 -0.59
C ASP A 141 40.76 17.26 0.59
N GLY A 142 39.88 18.22 0.32
CA GLY A 142 39.07 18.93 1.31
C GLY A 142 39.50 20.38 1.54
N LYS A 143 40.69 20.79 1.05
CA LYS A 143 41.15 22.19 1.11
C LYS A 143 41.74 22.64 -0.22
N ALA A 144 42.75 21.91 -0.70
CA ALA A 144 43.41 22.18 -1.95
C ALA A 144 42.54 21.74 -3.13
N LEU A 145 42.67 22.44 -4.25
CA LEU A 145 42.00 22.17 -5.50
C LEU A 145 43.04 22.04 -6.62
N ARG A 146 42.84 21.05 -7.50
CA ARG A 146 43.66 20.82 -8.69
C ARG A 146 42.75 20.60 -9.89
N PHE A 147 42.88 21.46 -10.89
CA PHE A 147 42.21 21.26 -12.16
C PHE A 147 43.17 20.56 -13.11
N LEU A 148 42.73 19.41 -13.63
CA LEU A 148 43.48 18.54 -14.51
C LEU A 148 42.91 18.68 -15.92
N GLN A 149 43.78 18.95 -16.89
CA GLN A 149 43.42 19.02 -18.30
C GLN A 149 44.63 18.66 -19.14
N ASN A 150 44.40 18.01 -20.30
CA ASN A 150 45.46 17.64 -21.25
C ASN A 150 46.62 16.84 -20.60
N GLY A 151 46.31 15.99 -19.61
CA GLY A 151 47.30 15.13 -18.95
C GLY A 151 48.16 15.80 -17.86
N ALA A 152 47.92 17.08 -17.54
CA ALA A 152 48.69 17.82 -16.54
C ALA A 152 47.79 18.57 -15.55
N VAL A 153 48.39 19.04 -14.46
CA VAL A 153 47.76 20.02 -13.56
C VAL A 153 47.77 21.38 -14.26
N ALA A 154 46.62 21.78 -14.78
CA ALA A 154 46.46 23.05 -15.51
C ALA A 154 46.24 24.24 -14.57
N TRP A 155 45.69 23.99 -13.37
CA TRP A 155 45.52 25.02 -12.35
C TRP A 155 45.55 24.42 -10.94
N SER A 156 46.03 25.23 -9.99
CA SER A 156 46.08 24.91 -8.56
C SER A 156 45.52 26.07 -7.74
N GLY A 157 44.74 25.75 -6.72
CA GLY A 157 44.29 26.73 -5.74
C GLY A 157 43.76 26.05 -4.49
N GLU A 158 42.98 26.77 -3.70
CA GLU A 158 42.38 26.30 -2.47
C GLU A 158 41.04 27.01 -2.22
N LEU A 159 40.19 26.39 -1.40
CA LEU A 159 39.01 27.04 -0.86
C LEU A 159 39.36 27.71 0.47
N ALA A 160 39.63 29.01 0.46
CA ALA A 160 40.09 29.74 1.63
C ALA A 160 39.01 29.80 2.74
N ALA A 161 39.42 29.54 3.98
CA ALA A 161 38.57 29.61 5.19
C ALA A 161 37.28 28.75 5.15
N ASP A 162 37.27 27.68 4.36
CA ASP A 162 36.16 26.74 4.24
C ASP A 162 36.71 25.32 3.96
N VAL A 163 35.87 24.30 4.00
CA VAL A 163 36.24 22.90 3.73
C VAL A 163 35.42 22.37 2.58
N VAL A 164 36.08 21.90 1.53
CA VAL A 164 35.41 21.34 0.35
C VAL A 164 34.66 20.06 0.74
N LYS A 165 33.34 20.10 0.61
CA LYS A 165 32.41 18.98 0.87
C LYS A 165 32.04 18.21 -0.38
N SER A 166 31.80 18.93 -1.48
CA SER A 166 31.33 18.33 -2.72
C SER A 166 31.68 19.22 -3.92
N LEU A 167 31.74 18.61 -5.09
CA LEU A 167 32.06 19.23 -6.37
C LEU A 167 30.96 18.86 -7.37
N CYS A 168 30.50 19.82 -8.17
CA CYS A 168 29.63 19.55 -9.30
C CYS A 168 30.02 20.41 -10.50
N TYR A 169 29.64 19.97 -11.70
CA TYR A 169 29.94 20.67 -12.94
C TYR A 169 28.67 21.30 -13.50
N ASP A 170 28.76 22.57 -13.92
CA ASP A 170 27.73 23.32 -14.61
C ASP A 170 28.06 23.27 -16.11
N PRO A 171 27.53 22.31 -16.89
CA PRO A 171 27.88 22.14 -18.30
C PRO A 171 27.41 23.31 -19.16
N LEU A 172 26.31 23.98 -18.79
CA LEU A 172 25.78 25.11 -19.54
C LEU A 172 26.71 26.32 -19.48
N ARG A 173 27.36 26.54 -18.34
CA ARG A 173 28.28 27.68 -18.11
C ARG A 173 29.74 27.28 -18.07
N ARG A 174 30.03 26.00 -18.33
CA ARG A 174 31.37 25.41 -18.43
C ARG A 174 32.28 25.71 -17.23
N ARG A 175 31.74 25.54 -16.01
CA ARG A 175 32.44 25.86 -14.76
C ARG A 175 32.18 24.80 -13.69
N PHE A 176 33.07 24.73 -12.72
CA PHE A 176 32.87 23.89 -11.54
C PHE A 176 32.24 24.72 -10.43
N LEU A 177 31.30 24.11 -9.71
CA LEU A 177 30.80 24.62 -8.45
C LEU A 177 31.38 23.77 -7.31
N ILE A 178 31.76 24.44 -6.24
CA ILE A 178 32.48 23.89 -5.11
C ILE A 178 31.64 24.21 -3.88
N LEU A 179 31.13 23.16 -3.22
CA LEU A 179 30.39 23.30 -1.97
C LEU A 179 31.36 23.24 -0.80
N GLY A 180 31.32 24.27 0.03
CA GLY A 180 31.95 24.31 1.35
C GLY A 180 30.96 24.05 2.48
N ASP A 181 31.44 24.09 3.73
CA ASP A 181 30.61 24.14 4.93
C ASP A 181 29.76 25.41 5.00
N HIS A 182 30.28 26.51 4.45
CA HIS A 182 29.71 27.85 4.63
C HIS A 182 29.50 28.62 3.32
N SER A 183 29.93 28.06 2.19
CA SER A 183 29.90 28.77 0.92
C SER A 183 29.66 27.85 -0.28
N VAL A 184 29.23 28.47 -1.39
CA VAL A 184 29.37 27.91 -2.73
C VAL A 184 30.33 28.82 -3.49
N SER A 185 31.34 28.23 -4.10
CA SER A 185 32.30 28.92 -4.96
C SER A 185 32.22 28.39 -6.39
N ALA A 186 32.40 29.29 -7.37
CA ALA A 186 32.46 28.94 -8.77
C ALA A 186 33.91 29.06 -9.27
N PHE A 187 34.43 28.00 -9.87
CA PHE A 187 35.73 27.97 -10.53
C PHE A 187 35.53 27.88 -12.04
N SER A 188 36.08 28.84 -12.78
CA SER A 188 36.05 28.91 -14.23
C SER A 188 37.39 28.45 -14.81
N PRO A 189 37.45 27.31 -15.52
CA PRO A 189 38.67 26.86 -16.18
C PRO A 189 39.18 27.84 -17.24
N ALA A 190 38.29 28.63 -17.85
CA ALA A 190 38.63 29.52 -18.96
C ALA A 190 39.50 30.72 -18.52
N ASP A 191 39.26 31.24 -17.32
CA ASP A 191 40.00 32.39 -16.77
C ASP A 191 40.89 32.01 -15.56
N GLY A 192 40.81 30.77 -15.08
CA GLY A 192 41.57 30.29 -13.93
C GLY A 192 41.16 30.95 -12.61
N THR A 193 39.95 31.52 -12.52
CA THR A 193 39.48 32.22 -11.33
C THR A 193 38.49 31.38 -10.52
N ILE A 194 38.63 31.46 -9.20
CA ILE A 194 37.68 30.94 -8.23
C ILE A 194 37.05 32.11 -7.48
N ARG A 195 35.73 32.11 -7.33
CA ARG A 195 34.99 33.17 -6.62
C ARG A 195 33.90 32.56 -5.76
N THR A 196 33.78 33.03 -4.53
CA THR A 196 32.60 32.74 -3.72
C THR A 196 31.39 33.44 -4.31
N VAL A 197 30.34 32.67 -4.60
CA VAL A 197 29.12 33.13 -5.27
C VAL A 197 27.89 33.08 -4.38
N PHE A 198 27.95 32.31 -3.30
CA PHE A 198 26.90 32.22 -2.29
C PHE A 198 27.51 31.91 -0.93
N GLN A 199 26.97 32.47 0.14
CA GLN A 199 27.40 32.20 1.51
C GLN A 199 26.21 31.93 2.41
N ARG A 200 26.29 30.85 3.17
CA ARG A 200 25.32 30.49 4.22
C ARG A 200 25.93 29.39 5.11
N PRO A 201 25.70 29.42 6.43
CA PRO A 201 26.03 28.27 7.27
C PRO A 201 25.21 27.02 6.92
N ASP A 202 25.62 25.88 7.45
CA ASP A 202 24.85 24.62 7.45
C ASP A 202 24.54 24.01 6.08
N LEU A 203 25.35 24.29 5.06
CA LEU A 203 25.25 23.63 3.76
C LEU A 203 25.72 22.17 3.87
N THR A 204 24.98 21.23 3.28
CA THR A 204 25.28 19.79 3.40
C THR A 204 25.50 19.11 2.06
N CYS A 205 24.70 19.43 1.05
CA CYS A 205 24.77 18.83 -0.28
C CYS A 205 24.25 19.82 -1.33
N PHE A 206 24.55 19.59 -2.61
CA PHE A 206 24.01 20.38 -3.71
C PHE A 206 23.87 19.59 -5.00
N ALA A 207 23.02 20.07 -5.91
CA ALA A 207 22.86 19.53 -7.25
C ALA A 207 22.47 20.64 -8.22
N ILE A 208 22.87 20.51 -9.48
CA ILE A 208 22.55 21.45 -10.54
C ILE A 208 21.86 20.73 -11.70
N SER A 209 20.86 21.36 -12.30
CA SER A 209 20.22 20.92 -13.55
C SER A 209 19.68 22.13 -14.31
N GLY A 210 20.17 22.34 -15.54
CA GLY A 210 19.86 23.52 -16.35
C GLY A 210 20.15 24.81 -15.59
N ASP A 211 19.10 25.59 -15.33
CA ASP A 211 19.19 26.87 -14.62
C ASP A 211 18.89 26.77 -13.12
N LYS A 212 18.72 25.56 -12.58
CA LYS A 212 18.39 25.35 -11.16
C LYS A 212 19.59 24.79 -10.41
N LEU A 213 19.98 25.45 -9.32
CA LEU A 213 20.93 24.96 -8.33
C LEU A 213 20.19 24.72 -7.02
N CYS A 214 20.09 23.46 -6.60
CA CYS A 214 19.50 23.08 -5.33
C CYS A 214 20.60 22.96 -4.26
N LEU A 215 20.43 23.63 -3.12
CA LEU A 215 21.31 23.53 -1.96
C LEU A 215 20.56 22.89 -0.80
N GLY A 216 21.02 21.73 -0.34
CA GLY A 216 20.55 21.08 0.87
C GLY A 216 21.25 21.62 2.11
N THR A 217 20.53 21.60 3.23
CA THR A 217 20.99 22.11 4.53
C THR A 217 20.60 21.17 5.66
N ARG A 218 20.99 21.50 6.89
CA ARG A 218 20.52 20.80 8.11
C ARG A 218 19.03 21.02 8.43
N ALA A 219 18.36 21.97 7.78
CA ALA A 219 16.99 22.37 8.08
C ALA A 219 16.10 22.53 6.83
N GLY A 220 16.44 21.82 5.75
CA GLY A 220 15.69 21.82 4.50
C GLY A 220 16.54 22.20 3.28
N TYR A 221 15.95 22.78 2.24
CA TYR A 221 16.66 23.16 1.02
C TYR A 221 16.34 24.56 0.48
N LEU A 222 17.19 25.02 -0.43
CA LEU A 222 17.06 26.24 -1.21
C LEU A 222 17.14 25.92 -2.70
N LEU A 223 16.40 26.66 -3.52
CA LEU A 223 16.65 26.75 -4.95
C LEU A 223 17.28 28.11 -5.26
N LEU A 224 18.35 28.08 -6.03
CA LEU A 224 18.99 29.27 -6.59
C LEU A 224 18.94 29.19 -8.11
N HIS A 225 18.81 30.34 -8.78
CA HIS A 225 19.05 30.44 -10.21
C HIS A 225 20.54 30.25 -10.48
N ALA A 226 20.92 29.23 -11.25
CA ALA A 226 22.31 28.82 -11.42
C ALA A 226 23.20 29.94 -11.98
N ALA A 227 22.71 30.81 -12.87
CA ALA A 227 23.53 31.91 -13.41
C ALA A 227 23.87 33.00 -12.40
N THR A 228 22.88 33.38 -11.59
CA THR A 228 22.92 34.61 -10.78
C THR A 228 23.12 34.32 -9.31
N PHE A 229 22.97 33.05 -8.90
CA PHE A 229 22.98 32.57 -7.53
C PHE A 229 21.96 33.26 -6.62
N ARG A 230 20.94 33.90 -7.21
CA ARG A 230 19.82 34.47 -6.49
C ARG A 230 18.86 33.37 -6.08
N GLN A 231 18.40 33.42 -4.84
CA GLN A 231 17.42 32.48 -4.32
C GLN A 231 16.09 32.65 -5.05
N GLU A 232 15.51 31.52 -5.48
CA GLU A 232 14.19 31.42 -6.07
C GLU A 232 13.21 30.95 -4.99
N GLY A 233 12.21 31.79 -4.69
CA GLY A 233 11.22 31.49 -3.66
C GLY A 233 11.80 31.49 -2.23
N ILE A 234 11.10 30.82 -1.32
CA ILE A 234 11.48 30.70 0.10
C ILE A 234 12.21 29.39 0.38
N ALA A 235 13.00 29.36 1.46
CA ALA A 235 13.61 28.13 1.94
C ALA A 235 12.54 27.11 2.35
N GLN A 236 12.67 25.89 1.83
CA GLN A 236 11.71 24.82 2.08
C GLN A 236 12.14 24.02 3.31
N LYS A 237 11.32 24.09 4.37
CA LYS A 237 11.59 23.46 5.67
C LYS A 237 10.62 22.34 6.02
N LYS A 238 9.48 22.27 5.32
CA LYS A 238 8.43 21.28 5.52
C LYS A 238 8.71 20.04 4.66
N LEU A 239 9.65 19.22 5.11
CA LEU A 239 10.10 17.98 4.44
C LEU A 239 9.81 16.76 5.33
N PRO A 240 9.77 15.53 4.78
CA PRO A 240 9.77 14.31 5.59
C PRO A 240 10.89 14.32 6.63
N VAL A 241 12.13 14.62 6.17
CA VAL A 241 13.32 14.76 7.03
C VAL A 241 14.08 16.02 6.62
N PRO A 242 14.08 17.09 7.45
CA PRO A 242 14.74 18.36 7.10
C PRO A 242 16.26 18.31 7.00
N GLU A 243 16.94 17.43 7.74
CA GLU A 243 18.40 17.31 7.68
C GLU A 243 18.81 16.48 6.45
N LEU A 244 19.28 17.15 5.41
CA LEU A 244 19.61 16.54 4.12
C LEU A 244 21.07 16.09 4.07
N SER A 245 21.32 14.87 3.61
CA SER A 245 22.65 14.31 3.36
C SER A 245 23.01 14.25 1.88
N ALA A 246 22.01 14.15 0.99
CA ALA A 246 22.20 14.10 -0.45
C ALA A 246 21.08 14.82 -1.18
N VAL A 247 21.38 15.34 -2.37
CA VAL A 247 20.39 15.88 -3.30
C VAL A 247 20.84 15.58 -4.72
N ALA A 248 19.89 15.24 -5.60
CA ALA A 248 20.18 14.98 -7.01
C ALA A 248 18.98 15.35 -7.88
N PHE A 249 19.26 15.87 -9.08
CA PHE A 249 18.28 15.89 -10.16
C PHE A 249 18.41 14.60 -10.95
N ILE A 250 17.39 13.75 -10.92
CA ILE A 250 17.38 12.48 -11.65
C ILE A 250 16.16 12.50 -12.55
N ARG A 251 16.39 12.55 -13.87
CA ARG A 251 15.34 12.74 -14.89
C ARG A 251 14.46 13.96 -14.61
N GLU A 252 15.08 15.10 -14.32
CA GLU A 252 14.41 16.38 -13.99
C GLU A 252 13.60 16.39 -12.69
N GLU A 253 13.45 15.25 -12.00
CA GLU A 253 12.84 15.17 -10.68
C GLU A 253 13.89 15.45 -9.60
N LEU A 254 13.48 16.15 -8.54
CA LEU A 254 14.35 16.47 -7.42
C LEU A 254 14.22 15.40 -6.33
N TRP A 255 15.35 14.75 -6.04
CA TRP A 255 15.48 13.69 -5.07
C TRP A 255 16.35 14.12 -3.90
N PHE A 256 16.01 13.64 -2.71
CA PHE A 256 16.66 13.98 -1.45
C PHE A 256 17.02 12.72 -0.68
N GLY A 257 18.20 12.71 -0.07
CA GLY A 257 18.65 11.70 0.88
C GLY A 257 18.79 12.31 2.26
N SER A 258 18.52 11.50 3.29
CA SER A 258 18.62 11.91 4.69
C SER A 258 19.15 10.79 5.58
N ALA A 259 19.22 11.03 6.89
CA ALA A 259 19.50 10.00 7.88
C ALA A 259 18.36 8.96 8.02
N MET A 260 17.16 9.27 7.54
CA MET A 260 15.97 8.43 7.62
C MET A 260 15.34 8.28 6.23
N GLY A 261 16.04 7.63 5.32
CA GLY A 261 15.54 7.30 3.99
C GLY A 261 15.70 8.44 2.98
N ALA A 262 15.06 8.24 1.82
CA ALA A 262 15.07 9.16 0.69
C ALA A 262 13.65 9.65 0.39
N PHE A 263 13.53 10.76 -0.33
CA PHE A 263 12.24 11.23 -0.83
C PHE A 263 12.36 11.98 -2.15
N ARG A 264 11.29 11.91 -2.95
CA ARG A 264 11.13 12.60 -4.23
C ARG A 264 10.12 13.74 -4.08
N LEU A 265 10.45 14.93 -4.58
CA LEU A 265 9.47 16.02 -4.70
C LEU A 265 8.52 15.75 -5.86
N ARG A 266 7.22 15.77 -5.56
CA ARG A 266 6.13 15.61 -6.54
C ARG A 266 5.73 16.96 -7.15
N ALA A 267 5.03 16.90 -8.27
CA ALA A 267 4.50 18.09 -8.96
C ALA A 267 3.47 18.88 -8.13
N ASP A 268 2.76 18.22 -7.21
CA ASP A 268 1.81 18.85 -6.28
C ASP A 268 2.48 19.49 -5.05
N GLY A 269 3.82 19.45 -4.96
CA GLY A 269 4.59 19.99 -3.86
C GLY A 269 4.71 19.06 -2.64
N LYS A 270 4.10 17.86 -2.68
CA LYS A 270 4.26 16.81 -1.65
C LYS A 270 5.47 15.93 -1.96
N TYR A 271 5.66 14.89 -1.15
CA TYR A 271 6.79 13.98 -1.26
C TYR A 271 6.33 12.54 -1.37
N ASP A 272 7.00 11.76 -2.22
CA ASP A 272 6.99 10.30 -2.10
C ASP A 272 8.18 9.90 -1.21
N TYR A 273 7.95 9.11 -0.18
CA TYR A 273 8.90 8.83 0.89
C TYR A 273 9.32 7.35 0.94
N TYR A 274 10.63 7.12 0.77
CA TYR A 274 11.25 5.80 0.68
C TYR A 274 12.04 5.52 1.96
N PHE A 275 11.41 4.83 2.92
CA PHE A 275 11.98 4.50 4.21
C PHE A 275 11.97 3.00 4.51
N GLY A 276 13.01 2.52 5.18
CA GLY A 276 13.05 1.17 5.72
C GLY A 276 13.23 0.08 4.68
N GLU A 277 13.16 -1.16 5.15
CA GLU A 277 13.49 -2.36 4.37
C GLU A 277 12.55 -2.58 3.17
N ARG A 278 11.36 -1.98 3.11
CA ARG A 278 10.55 -2.04 1.89
C ARG A 278 11.32 -1.50 0.68
N TRP A 279 12.10 -0.45 0.89
CA TRP A 279 12.74 0.33 -0.18
C TRP A 279 14.26 0.23 -0.17
N LEU A 280 14.87 0.26 1.02
CA LEU A 280 16.31 0.49 1.19
C LEU A 280 16.95 -0.55 2.11
N PRO A 281 18.19 -1.01 1.83
CA PRO A 281 18.90 -1.92 2.74
C PRO A 281 19.37 -1.23 4.04
N GLY A 282 19.33 0.10 4.09
CA GLY A 282 19.69 0.93 5.25
C GLY A 282 19.06 2.31 5.16
N ASN A 283 18.84 2.97 6.29
CA ASN A 283 18.10 4.24 6.33
C ASN A 283 19.00 5.46 6.09
N ARG A 284 20.31 5.38 6.38
CA ARG A 284 21.18 6.54 6.21
C ARG A 284 21.64 6.64 4.76
N VAL A 285 21.06 7.56 4.01
CA VAL A 285 21.38 7.79 2.60
C VAL A 285 22.70 8.56 2.50
N LEU A 286 23.61 8.04 1.67
CA LEU A 286 24.93 8.61 1.41
C LEU A 286 24.97 9.30 0.04
N GLN A 287 24.33 8.73 -0.97
CA GLN A 287 24.38 9.23 -2.34
C GLN A 287 23.12 8.83 -3.12
N LEU A 288 22.73 9.69 -4.06
CA LEU A 288 21.67 9.47 -5.04
C LEU A 288 22.26 9.60 -6.45
N PHE A 289 21.94 8.69 -7.35
CA PHE A 289 22.38 8.75 -8.75
C PHE A 289 21.41 8.00 -9.67
N ALA A 290 21.45 8.34 -10.96
CA ALA A 290 20.70 7.60 -11.98
C ALA A 290 21.33 6.22 -12.19
N GLY A 291 20.49 5.17 -12.17
CA GLY A 291 20.87 3.81 -12.59
C GLY A 291 20.52 3.56 -14.05
N GLU A 292 20.52 2.28 -14.43
CA GLU A 292 20.11 1.87 -15.78
C GLU A 292 18.64 2.25 -16.07
N GLY A 293 18.39 2.81 -17.26
CA GLY A 293 17.05 3.14 -17.73
C GLY A 293 16.32 4.12 -16.80
N ALA A 294 15.21 3.67 -16.21
CA ALA A 294 14.39 4.46 -15.31
C ALA A 294 14.75 4.26 -13.83
N THR A 295 15.85 3.62 -13.48
CA THR A 295 16.20 3.32 -12.08
C THR A 295 16.79 4.54 -11.36
N VAL A 296 16.38 4.74 -10.10
CA VAL A 296 17.00 5.66 -9.15
C VAL A 296 17.79 4.83 -8.14
N SER A 297 19.10 5.04 -8.09
CA SER A 297 20.01 4.31 -7.23
C SER A 297 20.33 5.12 -5.97
N ILE A 298 20.14 4.48 -4.82
CA ILE A 298 20.24 5.08 -3.50
C ILE A 298 21.28 4.30 -2.71
N LEU A 299 22.47 4.87 -2.56
CA LEU A 299 23.53 4.30 -1.73
C LEU A 299 23.25 4.64 -0.27
N THR A 300 23.28 3.62 0.59
CA THR A 300 23.05 3.75 2.03
C THR A 300 24.25 3.23 2.82
N ASP A 301 24.19 3.36 4.13
CA ASP A 301 25.19 2.81 5.05
C ASP A 301 25.25 1.27 5.09
N LYS A 302 24.25 0.58 4.51
CA LYS A 302 24.15 -0.89 4.51
C LYS A 302 24.13 -1.53 3.12
N GLY A 303 24.19 -0.72 2.05
CA GLY A 303 24.22 -1.22 0.69
C GLY A 303 23.55 -0.30 -0.33
N LEU A 304 23.03 -0.88 -1.40
CA LEU A 304 22.40 -0.17 -2.50
C LEU A 304 20.92 -0.52 -2.59
N GLY A 305 20.04 0.48 -2.56
CA GLY A 305 18.65 0.37 -2.96
C GLY A 305 18.46 0.90 -4.38
N GLU A 306 17.82 0.13 -5.25
CA GLU A 306 17.41 0.56 -6.59
C GLU A 306 15.89 0.71 -6.63
N ILE A 307 15.40 1.94 -6.75
CA ILE A 307 13.99 2.23 -6.99
C ILE A 307 13.77 2.18 -8.49
N ARG A 308 13.02 1.19 -8.95
CA ARG A 308 12.72 0.94 -10.36
C ARG A 308 11.30 1.38 -10.65
N PHE A 309 11.08 1.90 -11.86
CA PHE A 309 9.80 2.44 -12.27
C PHE A 309 9.28 1.66 -13.49
N GLY A 310 8.34 0.75 -13.25
CA GLY A 310 7.71 -0.07 -14.28
C GLY A 310 6.39 0.52 -14.75
N ARG A 311 6.04 0.33 -16.03
CA ARG A 311 4.72 0.68 -16.55
C ARG A 311 3.79 -0.53 -16.38
N MET A 312 2.63 -0.33 -15.77
CA MET A 312 1.61 -1.38 -15.60
C MET A 312 0.20 -0.79 -15.53
N THR A 313 -0.80 -1.57 -15.92
CA THR A 313 -2.22 -1.28 -15.67
C THR A 313 -2.62 -1.76 -14.27
N LEU A 314 -3.81 -1.38 -13.79
CA LEU A 314 -4.37 -1.96 -12.58
C LEU A 314 -4.66 -3.46 -12.77
N GLU A 315 -4.99 -3.91 -13.99
CA GLU A 315 -5.10 -5.35 -14.29
C GLU A 315 -3.78 -6.09 -14.12
N ASP A 316 -2.67 -5.56 -14.66
CA ASP A 316 -1.35 -6.18 -14.51
C ASP A 316 -0.97 -6.34 -13.02
N LYS A 317 -1.26 -5.32 -12.21
CA LYS A 317 -1.05 -5.34 -10.77
C LYS A 317 -1.97 -6.35 -10.08
N ALA A 318 -3.24 -6.43 -10.46
CA ALA A 318 -4.17 -7.45 -9.96
C ALA A 318 -3.66 -8.87 -10.27
N LEU A 319 -3.10 -9.11 -11.46
CA LEU A 319 -2.56 -10.42 -11.82
C LEU A 319 -1.26 -10.76 -11.05
N ALA A 320 -0.45 -9.75 -10.70
CA ALA A 320 0.69 -9.95 -9.81
C ALA A 320 0.24 -10.39 -8.39
N TYR A 321 -0.81 -9.76 -7.85
CA TYR A 321 -1.41 -10.16 -6.59
C TYR A 321 -2.13 -11.49 -6.64
N GLU A 322 -2.79 -11.82 -7.75
CA GLU A 322 -3.37 -13.15 -7.95
C GLU A 322 -2.28 -14.21 -7.78
N LYS A 323 -1.15 -14.05 -8.47
CA LYS A 323 -0.01 -14.97 -8.33
C LYS A 323 0.49 -15.05 -6.89
N GLN A 324 0.61 -13.92 -6.20
CA GLN A 324 1.02 -13.87 -4.79
C GLN A 324 0.08 -14.70 -3.91
N VAL A 325 -1.22 -14.43 -3.98
CA VAL A 325 -2.25 -15.11 -3.19
C VAL A 325 -2.21 -16.62 -3.46
N ARG A 326 -2.22 -17.01 -4.74
CA ARG A 326 -2.21 -18.42 -5.14
C ARG A 326 -0.95 -19.18 -4.72
N GLN A 327 0.20 -18.51 -4.62
CA GLN A 327 1.46 -19.16 -4.23
C GLN A 327 1.62 -19.30 -2.72
N ARG A 328 1.11 -18.35 -1.93
CA ARG A 328 1.50 -18.21 -0.51
C ARG A 328 0.37 -17.97 0.46
N HIS A 329 -0.89 -17.89 0.01
CA HIS A 329 -2.03 -17.53 0.86
C HIS A 329 -3.26 -18.44 0.70
N ILE A 330 -3.22 -19.52 -0.08
CA ILE A 330 -4.36 -20.45 -0.20
C ILE A 330 -4.15 -21.72 0.63
N ARG A 331 -5.01 -21.93 1.63
CA ARG A 331 -5.06 -23.13 2.48
C ARG A 331 -6.42 -23.80 2.36
N TYR A 332 -6.48 -24.97 1.72
CA TYR A 332 -7.74 -25.71 1.48
C TYR A 332 -8.84 -24.94 0.72
N GLY A 333 -8.47 -23.88 0.00
CA GLY A 333 -9.40 -22.94 -0.63
C GLY A 333 -9.66 -21.67 0.20
N PHE A 334 -9.27 -21.63 1.48
CA PHE A 334 -9.29 -20.40 2.27
C PHE A 334 -8.19 -19.43 1.84
N ASN A 335 -8.54 -18.14 1.79
CA ASN A 335 -7.57 -17.05 1.75
C ASN A 335 -7.03 -16.80 3.17
N CYS A 336 -5.82 -17.27 3.43
CA CYS A 336 -5.06 -16.91 4.63
C CYS A 336 -4.58 -15.47 4.50
N ASP A 337 -5.20 -14.58 5.27
CA ASP A 337 -4.93 -13.15 5.27
C ASP A 337 -3.47 -12.78 5.58
N VAL A 338 -2.77 -13.64 6.32
CA VAL A 338 -1.35 -13.48 6.67
C VAL A 338 -0.62 -14.80 6.54
N SER A 339 0.58 -14.73 5.97
CA SER A 339 1.57 -15.80 5.99
C SER A 339 2.75 -15.37 6.84
N ARG A 340 3.16 -16.19 7.82
CA ARG A 340 4.29 -15.88 8.70
C ARG A 340 5.60 -16.19 7.99
N LEU A 341 6.60 -15.33 8.11
CA LEU A 341 7.95 -15.58 7.61
C LEU A 341 8.84 -15.98 8.79
N LYS A 342 9.44 -17.19 8.76
CA LYS A 342 10.36 -17.63 9.83
C LYS A 342 11.65 -16.83 9.86
N LYS A 343 12.07 -16.33 8.70
CA LYS A 343 13.21 -15.42 8.55
C LYS A 343 12.69 -14.12 7.94
N ASN A 344 13.03 -13.00 8.56
CA ASN A 344 12.50 -11.70 8.20
C ASN A 344 12.70 -11.40 6.71
N GLY A 345 11.59 -11.14 6.00
CA GLY A 345 11.60 -10.81 4.59
C GLY A 345 11.89 -11.95 3.62
N ASP A 346 12.11 -13.17 4.12
CA ASP A 346 12.46 -14.32 3.30
C ASP A 346 11.20 -15.12 2.94
N LEU A 347 10.65 -14.83 1.76
CA LEU A 347 9.44 -15.46 1.25
C LEU A 347 9.56 -16.97 1.06
N SER A 348 10.76 -17.56 1.01
CA SER A 348 10.88 -19.03 0.93
C SER A 348 10.63 -19.72 2.27
N THR A 349 10.47 -18.95 3.35
CA THR A 349 10.26 -19.45 4.71
C THR A 349 8.83 -19.22 5.21
N PHE A 350 7.91 -18.95 4.28
CA PHE A 350 6.52 -18.68 4.60
C PHE A 350 5.81 -19.89 5.22
N GLU A 351 4.92 -19.63 6.16
CA GLU A 351 4.04 -20.61 6.77
C GLU A 351 2.61 -20.07 6.82
N MET A 352 1.68 -20.87 6.31
CA MET A 352 0.24 -20.65 6.46
C MET A 352 -0.27 -21.45 7.65
N GLY A 353 -1.26 -20.91 8.35
CA GLY A 353 -1.95 -21.58 9.44
C GLY A 353 -3.41 -21.14 9.51
N GLN A 354 -4.16 -21.72 10.45
CA GLN A 354 -5.52 -21.28 10.72
C GLN A 354 -5.54 -19.82 11.19
N ARG A 355 -6.52 -19.06 10.71
CA ARG A 355 -6.72 -17.64 11.05
C ARG A 355 -8.11 -17.46 11.63
N ASP A 356 -8.22 -16.57 12.63
CA ASP A 356 -9.46 -16.38 13.37
C ASP A 356 -10.64 -16.04 12.45
N SER A 357 -10.45 -15.22 11.42
CA SER A 357 -11.52 -14.86 10.48
C SER A 357 -11.27 -15.41 9.06
N ASP A 358 -10.70 -16.63 8.93
CA ASP A 358 -10.47 -17.30 7.63
C ASP A 358 -11.69 -17.19 6.69
N ASN A 359 -12.89 -17.36 7.22
CA ASN A 359 -14.15 -17.20 6.49
C ASN A 359 -14.31 -15.81 5.83
N LEU A 360 -14.15 -14.73 6.59
CA LEU A 360 -14.39 -13.37 6.12
C LEU A 360 -13.40 -12.99 5.01
N TRP A 361 -12.11 -13.26 5.26
CA TRP A 361 -11.04 -12.99 4.29
C TRP A 361 -11.21 -13.84 3.02
N THR A 362 -11.69 -15.07 3.17
CA THR A 362 -12.03 -15.94 2.04
C THR A 362 -13.22 -15.42 1.28
N SER A 363 -14.25 -14.92 1.95
CA SER A 363 -15.43 -14.31 1.31
C SER A 363 -15.03 -13.16 0.39
N MET A 364 -14.18 -12.25 0.87
CA MET A 364 -13.71 -11.11 0.08
C MET A 364 -12.89 -11.53 -1.15
N TYR A 365 -11.93 -12.45 -0.97
CA TYR A 365 -11.15 -12.99 -2.08
C TYR A 365 -12.01 -13.78 -3.08
N LEU A 366 -12.89 -14.67 -2.59
CA LEU A 366 -13.79 -15.48 -3.41
C LEU A 366 -14.67 -14.59 -4.28
N ILE A 367 -15.24 -13.52 -3.72
CA ILE A 367 -16.08 -12.59 -4.47
C ILE A 367 -15.26 -11.77 -5.47
N SER A 368 -13.99 -11.47 -5.19
CA SER A 368 -13.09 -10.89 -6.19
C SER A 368 -12.97 -11.80 -7.44
N GLN A 369 -12.83 -13.11 -7.24
CA GLN A 369 -12.74 -14.09 -8.33
C GLN A 369 -14.08 -14.26 -9.06
N LEU A 370 -15.20 -14.20 -8.34
CA LEU A 370 -16.53 -14.18 -8.95
C LEU A 370 -16.69 -12.96 -9.86
N PHE A 371 -16.31 -11.76 -9.39
CA PHE A 371 -16.36 -10.54 -10.20
C PHE A 371 -15.42 -10.60 -11.40
N ARG A 372 -14.18 -11.06 -11.21
CA ARG A 372 -13.22 -11.34 -12.30
C ARG A 372 -13.88 -12.22 -13.36
N TYR A 373 -14.38 -13.38 -12.98
CA TYR A 373 -15.07 -14.29 -13.90
C TYR A 373 -16.25 -13.62 -14.60
N LYS A 374 -17.07 -12.82 -13.89
CA LYS A 374 -18.22 -12.17 -14.51
C LYS A 374 -17.83 -11.17 -15.59
N VAL A 375 -16.73 -10.44 -15.43
CA VAL A 375 -16.28 -9.43 -16.39
C VAL A 375 -15.36 -9.97 -17.48
N THR A 376 -14.56 -11.01 -17.20
CA THR A 376 -13.58 -11.56 -18.17
C THR A 376 -14.00 -12.87 -18.82
N LYS A 377 -14.90 -13.64 -18.17
CA LYS A 377 -15.19 -15.05 -18.50
C LYS A 377 -14.00 -15.99 -18.41
N ASP A 378 -12.97 -15.61 -17.67
CA ASP A 378 -11.75 -16.40 -17.49
C ASP A 378 -12.04 -17.71 -16.71
N PRO A 379 -11.77 -18.89 -17.30
CA PRO A 379 -11.99 -20.17 -16.63
C PRO A 379 -11.12 -20.36 -15.38
N GLU A 380 -9.94 -19.74 -15.29
CA GLU A 380 -9.09 -19.79 -14.10
C GLU A 380 -9.76 -19.07 -12.92
N ALA A 381 -10.35 -17.91 -13.16
CA ALA A 381 -11.10 -17.18 -12.14
C ALA A 381 -12.30 -17.98 -11.62
N LEU A 382 -12.99 -18.70 -12.51
CA LEU A 382 -14.08 -19.61 -12.12
C LEU A 382 -13.57 -20.79 -11.27
N GLN A 383 -12.41 -21.34 -11.61
CA GLN A 383 -11.79 -22.42 -10.85
C GLN A 383 -11.38 -21.94 -9.45
N ASN A 384 -10.69 -20.80 -9.36
CA ASN A 384 -10.28 -20.20 -8.08
C ASN A 384 -11.49 -19.88 -7.20
N PHE A 385 -12.57 -19.34 -7.79
CA PHE A 385 -13.85 -19.14 -7.11
C PHE A 385 -14.42 -20.45 -6.54
N ARG A 386 -14.46 -21.53 -7.34
CA ARG A 386 -15.03 -22.82 -6.93
C ARG A 386 -14.27 -23.42 -5.75
N GLU A 387 -12.94 -23.41 -5.79
CA GLU A 387 -12.11 -23.92 -4.70
C GLU A 387 -12.38 -23.20 -3.38
N SER A 388 -12.48 -21.87 -3.41
CA SER A 388 -12.82 -21.10 -2.21
C SER A 388 -14.27 -21.29 -1.79
N PHE A 389 -15.21 -21.44 -2.73
CA PHE A 389 -16.61 -21.67 -2.40
C PHE A 389 -16.85 -23.07 -1.80
N ASP A 390 -16.09 -24.08 -2.23
CA ASP A 390 -16.10 -25.40 -1.61
C ASP A 390 -15.57 -25.35 -0.16
N ALA A 391 -14.53 -24.55 0.10
CA ALA A 391 -14.04 -24.31 1.46
C ALA A 391 -15.09 -23.64 2.36
N MET A 392 -15.78 -22.61 1.83
CA MET A 392 -16.85 -21.89 2.52
C MET A 392 -18.09 -22.76 2.79
N ASP A 393 -18.47 -23.62 1.84
CA ASP A 393 -19.57 -24.60 2.03
C ASP A 393 -19.19 -25.66 3.06
N ARG A 394 -17.92 -26.13 3.02
CA ARG A 394 -17.42 -27.13 3.96
C ARG A 394 -17.47 -26.68 5.42
N LEU A 395 -17.40 -25.37 5.69
CA LEU A 395 -17.60 -24.84 7.04
C LEU A 395 -18.98 -25.20 7.62
N PHE A 396 -20.02 -25.33 6.78
CA PHE A 396 -21.33 -25.82 7.22
C PHE A 396 -21.34 -27.34 7.38
N THR A 397 -20.72 -28.09 6.46
CA THR A 397 -20.84 -29.55 6.47
C THR A 397 -19.97 -30.22 7.53
N ILE A 398 -18.85 -29.60 7.92
CA ILE A 398 -17.89 -30.21 8.85
C ILE A 398 -18.39 -30.25 10.30
N THR A 399 -19.36 -29.39 10.64
CA THR A 399 -19.93 -29.27 11.99
C THR A 399 -20.96 -30.37 12.27
N GLY A 400 -21.67 -30.83 11.23
CA GLY A 400 -22.85 -31.69 11.37
C GLY A 400 -24.06 -30.98 11.99
N MET A 401 -23.98 -29.66 12.22
CA MET A 401 -25.01 -28.86 12.89
C MET A 401 -25.84 -28.10 11.85
N PRO A 402 -27.17 -28.34 11.74
CA PRO A 402 -28.02 -27.64 10.78
C PRO A 402 -27.96 -26.13 10.95
N GLY A 403 -27.64 -25.41 9.88
CA GLY A 403 -27.59 -23.94 9.85
C GLY A 403 -26.42 -23.29 10.60
N TYR A 404 -25.54 -24.07 11.25
CA TYR A 404 -24.33 -23.56 11.88
C TYR A 404 -23.08 -23.85 11.04
N PHE A 405 -22.21 -22.85 10.89
CA PHE A 405 -20.93 -22.99 10.20
C PHE A 405 -19.77 -22.76 11.16
N ALA A 406 -18.70 -23.53 10.98
CA ALA A 406 -17.47 -23.40 11.74
C ALA A 406 -16.74 -22.08 11.43
N ARG A 407 -15.97 -21.61 12.41
CA ARG A 407 -15.00 -20.51 12.27
C ARG A 407 -13.85 -20.87 11.34
N GLY A 408 -13.47 -22.14 11.32
CA GLY A 408 -12.39 -22.69 10.50
C GLY A 408 -12.21 -24.19 10.73
N PHE A 409 -11.31 -24.83 9.97
CA PHE A 409 -10.92 -26.22 10.20
C PHE A 409 -9.44 -26.46 9.89
N GLU A 410 -8.91 -27.54 10.46
CA GLU A 410 -7.53 -27.99 10.27
C GLU A 410 -7.42 -29.52 10.40
N ARG A 411 -6.35 -30.10 9.87
CA ARG A 411 -6.02 -31.52 10.04
C ARG A 411 -5.86 -31.87 11.52
N ARG A 412 -6.31 -33.07 11.86
CA ARG A 412 -6.21 -33.58 13.24
C ARG A 412 -4.76 -33.54 13.74
N GLY A 413 -4.58 -33.06 14.97
CA GLY A 413 -3.28 -33.00 15.66
C GLY A 413 -2.44 -31.74 15.41
N TYR A 414 -2.87 -30.84 14.53
CA TYR A 414 -2.21 -29.54 14.33
C TYR A 414 -2.66 -28.46 15.32
N HIS A 415 -3.83 -28.63 15.93
CA HIS A 415 -4.23 -27.89 17.11
C HIS A 415 -4.10 -28.77 18.36
N LYS A 416 -3.58 -28.20 19.45
CA LYS A 416 -3.52 -28.89 20.75
C LYS A 416 -4.75 -28.53 21.55
N PHE A 417 -5.66 -29.49 21.73
CA PHE A 417 -6.75 -29.38 22.68
C PHE A 417 -6.17 -29.09 24.07
N SER A 418 -6.60 -27.99 24.65
CA SER A 418 -6.19 -27.58 25.99
C SER A 418 -7.40 -27.63 26.92
N ASN A 419 -7.21 -27.88 28.21
CA ASN A 419 -8.31 -27.76 29.16
C ASN A 419 -8.26 -26.36 29.79
N GLN A 420 -8.60 -25.34 29.00
CA GLN A 420 -8.69 -23.96 29.49
C GLN A 420 -10.13 -23.58 29.86
N PRO A 421 -10.32 -22.75 30.90
CA PRO A 421 -11.63 -22.19 31.24
C PRO A 421 -12.24 -21.47 30.03
N TRP A 422 -13.54 -21.59 29.85
CA TRP A 422 -14.27 -20.89 28.80
C TRP A 422 -14.16 -19.37 29.01
N ASP A 423 -13.64 -18.67 28.00
CA ASP A 423 -13.37 -17.23 28.00
C ASP A 423 -14.26 -16.46 27.02
N GLY A 424 -15.44 -17.00 26.71
CA GLY A 424 -16.25 -16.50 25.59
C GLY A 424 -15.89 -17.13 24.25
N GLY A 425 -15.00 -18.14 24.22
CA GLY A 425 -14.75 -18.93 23.02
C GLY A 425 -13.48 -18.55 22.24
N MET A 426 -12.59 -17.75 22.82
CA MET A 426 -11.33 -17.38 22.20
C MET A 426 -10.23 -18.45 22.38
N THR A 427 -10.16 -19.11 23.55
CA THR A 427 -9.08 -20.06 23.87
C THR A 427 -9.40 -21.54 23.67
N ASN A 428 -10.68 -21.96 23.64
CA ASN A 428 -11.02 -23.39 23.66
C ASN A 428 -12.21 -23.80 22.77
N GLY A 429 -12.24 -23.30 21.54
CA GLY A 429 -13.34 -23.53 20.58
C GLY A 429 -13.15 -24.71 19.61
N TRP A 430 -12.14 -25.58 19.78
CA TRP A 430 -11.90 -26.67 18.84
C TRP A 430 -12.72 -27.93 19.16
N VAL A 431 -13.18 -28.58 18.11
CA VAL A 431 -14.06 -29.75 18.15
C VAL A 431 -13.55 -30.79 17.16
N HIS A 432 -13.54 -32.05 17.58
CA HIS A 432 -13.27 -33.15 16.67
C HIS A 432 -14.41 -33.27 15.64
N ALA A 433 -14.08 -33.23 14.35
CA ALA A 433 -15.05 -33.56 13.32
C ALA A 433 -15.43 -35.04 13.39
N SER A 434 -16.59 -35.40 12.83
CA SER A 434 -17.00 -36.78 12.63
C SER A 434 -16.05 -37.54 11.69
N ASP A 435 -15.42 -36.83 10.75
CA ASP A 435 -14.28 -37.34 9.99
C ASP A 435 -13.01 -37.28 10.86
N GLU A 436 -12.45 -38.44 11.17
CA GLU A 436 -11.30 -38.60 12.07
C GLU A 436 -10.03 -37.86 11.59
N GLY A 437 -9.97 -37.46 10.32
CA GLY A 437 -8.86 -36.70 9.77
C GLY A 437 -8.86 -35.20 10.10
N TRP A 438 -9.91 -34.68 10.74
CA TRP A 438 -10.14 -33.23 10.86
C TRP A 438 -10.63 -32.76 12.22
N ASP A 439 -10.23 -31.55 12.59
CA ASP A 439 -10.79 -30.78 13.67
C ASP A 439 -11.35 -29.47 13.11
N TRP A 440 -12.45 -28.98 13.68
CA TRP A 440 -13.04 -27.70 13.32
C TRP A 440 -13.15 -26.80 14.54
N ARG A 441 -13.20 -25.49 14.31
CA ARG A 441 -13.30 -24.49 15.37
C ARG A 441 -14.69 -23.88 15.36
N GLY A 442 -15.39 -23.91 16.49
CA GLY A 442 -16.62 -23.19 16.72
C GLY A 442 -16.36 -21.71 16.98
N THR A 443 -17.22 -21.10 17.80
CA THR A 443 -17.12 -19.71 18.26
C THR A 443 -17.12 -18.70 17.11
N THR A 444 -17.91 -19.02 16.09
CA THR A 444 -18.14 -18.20 14.90
C THR A 444 -18.64 -16.81 15.28
N SER A 445 -18.04 -15.78 14.69
CA SER A 445 -18.35 -14.39 15.00
C SER A 445 -19.31 -13.74 13.98
N SER A 446 -19.82 -12.56 14.33
CA SER A 446 -20.76 -11.79 13.51
C SER A 446 -20.13 -11.32 12.18
N ASP A 447 -18.86 -10.94 12.18
CA ASP A 447 -18.07 -10.61 10.99
C ASP A 447 -18.02 -11.79 9.99
N GLN A 448 -17.83 -13.01 10.49
CA GLN A 448 -17.86 -14.21 9.65
C GLN A 448 -19.27 -14.50 9.12
N THR A 449 -20.31 -14.17 9.88
CA THR A 449 -21.71 -14.28 9.41
C THR A 449 -21.99 -13.27 8.29
N VAL A 450 -21.47 -12.04 8.41
CA VAL A 450 -21.48 -11.06 7.32
C VAL A 450 -20.72 -11.60 6.10
N GLY A 451 -19.54 -12.18 6.30
CA GLY A 451 -18.75 -12.83 5.25
C GLY A 451 -19.55 -13.91 4.50
N GLN A 452 -20.19 -14.83 5.22
CA GLN A 452 -21.06 -15.85 4.63
C GLN A 452 -22.22 -15.22 3.85
N MET A 453 -22.97 -14.31 4.47
CA MET A 453 -24.14 -13.71 3.84
C MET A 453 -23.78 -12.88 2.61
N PHE A 454 -22.66 -12.16 2.63
CA PHE A 454 -22.11 -11.48 1.45
C PHE A 454 -21.81 -12.45 0.31
N THR A 455 -21.10 -13.56 0.61
CA THR A 455 -20.77 -14.60 -0.38
C THR A 455 -22.04 -15.25 -0.94
N LEU A 456 -22.89 -15.80 -0.07
CA LEU A 456 -24.08 -16.55 -0.47
C LEU A 456 -25.05 -15.69 -1.30
N THR A 457 -25.21 -14.42 -0.93
CA THR A 457 -26.02 -13.44 -1.66
C THR A 457 -25.51 -13.21 -3.06
N LEU A 458 -24.20 -12.98 -3.23
CA LEU A 458 -23.62 -12.70 -4.53
C LEU A 458 -23.54 -13.96 -5.41
N VAL A 459 -23.27 -15.13 -4.83
CA VAL A 459 -23.33 -16.40 -5.57
C VAL A 459 -24.76 -16.67 -6.04
N ALA A 460 -25.77 -16.53 -5.18
CA ALA A 460 -27.17 -16.73 -5.55
C ALA A 460 -27.65 -15.75 -6.63
N ARG A 461 -27.14 -14.50 -6.60
CA ARG A 461 -27.44 -13.48 -7.60
C ARG A 461 -26.79 -13.77 -8.95
N LEU A 462 -25.51 -14.12 -8.94
CA LEU A 462 -24.66 -14.06 -10.12
C LEU A 462 -24.45 -15.41 -10.77
N MET A 463 -24.52 -16.52 -10.03
CA MET A 463 -24.32 -17.86 -10.58
C MET A 463 -25.64 -18.52 -10.97
N ASP A 464 -25.54 -19.66 -11.65
CA ASP A 464 -26.66 -20.45 -12.13
C ASP A 464 -26.47 -21.92 -11.70
N GLY A 465 -27.51 -22.74 -11.90
CA GLY A 465 -27.44 -24.19 -11.66
C GLY A 465 -27.14 -24.56 -10.20
N GLU A 466 -26.29 -25.57 -10.02
CA GLU A 466 -25.98 -26.16 -8.70
C GLU A 466 -25.38 -25.13 -7.72
N LEU A 467 -24.45 -24.27 -8.18
CA LEU A 467 -23.82 -23.27 -7.34
C LEU A 467 -24.82 -22.26 -6.75
N LYS A 468 -25.76 -21.80 -7.59
CA LYS A 468 -26.86 -20.93 -7.13
C LYS A 468 -27.73 -21.64 -6.10
N GLN A 469 -28.15 -22.87 -6.40
CA GLN A 469 -29.04 -23.62 -5.50
C GLN A 469 -28.35 -23.96 -4.18
N ARG A 470 -27.05 -24.27 -4.18
CA ARG A 470 -26.26 -24.51 -2.98
C ARG A 470 -26.16 -23.26 -2.12
N ALA A 471 -25.89 -22.10 -2.72
CA ALA A 471 -25.85 -20.83 -1.99
C ALA A 471 -27.20 -20.48 -1.35
N ILE A 472 -28.31 -20.65 -2.07
CA ILE A 472 -29.66 -20.40 -1.55
C ILE A 472 -29.97 -21.34 -0.39
N ARG A 473 -29.60 -22.62 -0.50
CA ARG A 473 -29.84 -23.62 0.56
C ARG A 473 -29.07 -23.30 1.85
N ARG A 474 -27.78 -22.94 1.76
CA ARG A 474 -27.00 -22.55 2.94
C ARG A 474 -27.50 -21.26 3.59
N MET A 475 -27.91 -20.29 2.77
CA MET A 475 -28.52 -19.06 3.26
C MET A 475 -29.81 -19.35 4.04
N ASP A 476 -30.65 -20.22 3.48
CA ASP A 476 -31.91 -20.66 4.09
C ASP A 476 -31.68 -21.38 5.42
N GLU A 477 -30.79 -22.38 5.43
CA GLU A 477 -30.40 -23.13 6.64
C GLU A 477 -29.87 -22.21 7.74
N LEU A 478 -28.94 -21.31 7.42
CA LEU A 478 -28.35 -20.35 8.37
C LEU A 478 -29.42 -19.42 8.97
N MET A 479 -30.25 -18.81 8.12
CA MET A 479 -31.23 -17.84 8.59
C MET A 479 -32.39 -18.48 9.34
N THR A 480 -32.77 -19.71 8.97
CA THR A 480 -33.73 -20.49 9.75
C THR A 480 -33.17 -20.81 11.13
N ALA A 481 -31.93 -21.28 11.23
CA ALA A 481 -31.32 -21.57 12.53
C ALA A 481 -31.24 -20.31 13.42
N ILE A 482 -30.81 -19.16 12.88
CA ILE A 482 -30.78 -17.90 13.65
C ILE A 482 -32.19 -17.53 14.16
N ILE A 483 -33.25 -17.72 13.38
CA ILE A 483 -34.63 -17.44 13.82
C ILE A 483 -35.10 -18.42 14.89
N GLU A 484 -34.89 -19.72 14.67
CA GLU A 484 -35.32 -20.78 15.60
C GLU A 484 -34.61 -20.70 16.95
N HIS A 485 -33.39 -20.17 16.95
CA HIS A 485 -32.57 -19.95 18.14
C HIS A 485 -32.69 -18.51 18.67
N ASP A 486 -33.84 -17.86 18.48
CA ASP A 486 -34.19 -16.53 19.01
C ASP A 486 -33.12 -15.46 18.73
N TRP A 487 -32.70 -15.40 17.47
CA TRP A 487 -31.72 -14.44 16.93
C TRP A 487 -30.28 -14.62 17.43
N TYR A 488 -29.95 -15.82 17.90
CA TYR A 488 -28.59 -16.20 18.28
C TYR A 488 -28.03 -17.24 17.33
N LEU A 489 -26.73 -17.12 17.03
CA LEU A 489 -25.96 -18.23 16.48
C LEU A 489 -25.49 -19.10 17.65
N ILE A 490 -26.05 -20.31 17.75
CA ILE A 490 -25.76 -21.26 18.83
C ILE A 490 -24.61 -22.19 18.43
N ASP A 491 -23.64 -22.32 19.32
CA ASP A 491 -22.42 -23.09 19.13
C ASP A 491 -22.59 -24.56 19.55
N PHE A 492 -21.54 -25.37 19.37
CA PHE A 492 -21.53 -26.81 19.66
C PHE A 492 -21.83 -27.16 21.13
N ASP A 493 -21.63 -26.21 22.05
CA ASP A 493 -21.92 -26.37 23.47
C ASP A 493 -23.38 -26.02 23.84
N GLY A 494 -24.20 -25.66 22.86
CA GLY A 494 -25.60 -25.29 23.03
C GLY A 494 -25.81 -23.85 23.50
N LYS A 495 -24.77 -23.00 23.56
CA LYS A 495 -24.87 -21.59 23.98
C LYS A 495 -24.67 -20.63 22.81
N PRO A 496 -25.14 -19.36 22.93
CA PRO A 496 -24.80 -18.34 21.94
C PRO A 496 -23.30 -18.12 21.82
N THR A 497 -22.82 -18.04 20.58
CA THR A 497 -21.48 -17.52 20.28
C THR A 497 -21.31 -16.12 20.88
N LEU A 498 -20.06 -15.69 21.11
CA LEU A 498 -19.78 -14.39 21.74
C LEU A 498 -20.40 -13.21 20.98
N TRP A 499 -20.26 -13.23 19.64
CA TRP A 499 -20.59 -12.11 18.76
C TRP A 499 -21.78 -12.37 17.83
N GLY A 500 -22.14 -13.62 17.54
CA GLY A 500 -23.28 -13.95 16.69
C GLY A 500 -24.62 -13.77 17.41
N LYS A 501 -24.95 -12.52 17.75
CA LYS A 501 -26.13 -12.14 18.55
C LYS A 501 -26.88 -10.99 17.88
N TRP A 502 -28.13 -11.23 17.50
CA TRP A 502 -29.02 -10.23 16.90
C TRP A 502 -30.35 -10.09 17.65
N ASN A 503 -30.43 -10.68 18.85
CA ASN A 503 -31.63 -10.65 19.69
C ASN A 503 -31.98 -9.23 20.15
N PRO A 504 -33.28 -8.84 20.16
CA PRO A 504 -33.71 -7.51 20.57
C PRO A 504 -33.25 -7.07 21.95
N GLU A 505 -33.17 -7.97 22.93
CA GLU A 505 -32.73 -7.63 24.29
C GLU A 505 -31.23 -7.27 24.29
N TYR A 506 -30.42 -8.04 23.58
CA TYR A 506 -28.98 -7.76 23.44
C TYR A 506 -28.74 -6.46 22.64
N VAL A 507 -29.31 -6.35 21.43
CA VAL A 507 -29.06 -5.23 20.51
C VAL A 507 -29.60 -3.91 21.08
N ASN A 508 -30.79 -3.92 21.68
CA ASN A 508 -31.35 -2.69 22.27
C ASN A 508 -30.88 -2.42 23.70
N GLY A 509 -30.17 -3.36 24.33
CA GLY A 509 -29.48 -3.15 25.60
C GLY A 509 -28.36 -2.13 25.48
N PHE A 510 -27.71 -2.04 24.31
CA PHE A 510 -26.72 -1.00 24.03
C PHE A 510 -27.38 0.40 23.98
N PRO A 511 -26.71 1.44 24.53
CA PRO A 511 -27.10 2.84 24.30
C PRO A 511 -27.22 3.17 22.82
N LYS A 512 -28.11 4.12 22.46
CA LYS A 512 -28.40 4.47 21.06
C LYS A 512 -27.20 5.01 20.27
N ASN A 513 -26.16 5.48 20.96
CA ASN A 513 -24.92 6.01 20.40
C ASN A 513 -23.79 4.97 20.30
N VAL A 514 -23.98 3.73 20.75
CA VAL A 514 -23.00 2.65 20.58
C VAL A 514 -23.19 2.00 19.20
N GLY A 515 -22.08 1.84 18.46
CA GLY A 515 -22.06 1.40 17.06
C GLY A 515 -22.75 0.07 16.81
N ASP A 516 -22.53 -0.91 17.69
CA ASP A 516 -23.11 -2.26 17.66
C ASP A 516 -24.61 -2.28 17.45
N ARG A 517 -25.35 -1.35 18.09
CA ARG A 517 -26.81 -1.30 17.98
C ARG A 517 -27.27 -1.05 16.55
N LYS A 518 -26.63 -0.10 15.88
CA LYS A 518 -26.88 0.20 14.46
C LYS A 518 -26.36 -0.94 13.58
N LEU A 519 -25.24 -1.56 13.94
CA LEU A 519 -24.57 -2.59 13.14
C LEU A 519 -25.39 -3.86 13.08
N TYR A 520 -25.71 -4.45 14.23
CA TYR A 520 -26.48 -5.68 14.31
C TYR A 520 -27.86 -5.52 13.68
N SER A 521 -28.52 -4.38 13.91
CA SER A 521 -29.80 -4.08 13.26
C SER A 521 -29.67 -4.01 11.73
N SER A 522 -28.62 -3.40 11.20
CA SER A 522 -28.38 -3.31 9.75
C SER A 522 -28.09 -4.69 9.14
N ASN A 523 -27.25 -5.48 9.81
CA ASN A 523 -26.84 -6.81 9.35
C ASN A 523 -28.04 -7.75 9.25
N ILE A 524 -28.80 -7.94 10.33
CA ILE A 524 -29.89 -8.93 10.35
C ILE A 524 -31.03 -8.56 9.39
N ILE A 525 -31.36 -7.28 9.27
CA ILE A 525 -32.37 -6.82 8.30
C ILE A 525 -31.87 -7.05 6.87
N GLY A 526 -30.60 -6.78 6.58
CA GLY A 526 -29.99 -7.12 5.29
C GLY A 526 -30.05 -8.62 5.00
N PHE A 527 -29.72 -9.46 5.97
CA PHE A 527 -29.72 -10.91 5.83
C PHE A 527 -31.11 -11.46 5.53
N LEU A 528 -32.13 -11.02 6.28
CA LEU A 528 -33.52 -11.43 6.08
C LEU A 528 -34.09 -10.98 4.74
N GLN A 529 -33.70 -9.80 4.25
CA GLN A 529 -34.10 -9.34 2.91
C GLN A 529 -33.51 -10.19 1.81
N ALA A 530 -32.21 -10.50 1.88
CA ALA A 530 -31.55 -11.40 0.93
C ALA A 530 -32.19 -12.80 0.97
N ALA A 531 -32.38 -13.38 2.16
CA ALA A 531 -33.01 -14.69 2.33
C ALA A 531 -34.43 -14.72 1.77
N TYR A 532 -35.26 -13.71 2.04
CA TYR A 532 -36.60 -13.59 1.45
C TYR A 532 -36.55 -13.53 -0.07
N HIS A 533 -35.67 -12.70 -0.64
CA HIS A 533 -35.56 -12.50 -2.08
C HIS A 533 -35.25 -13.81 -2.82
N PHE A 534 -34.32 -14.62 -2.30
CA PHE A 534 -33.87 -15.83 -2.98
C PHE A 534 -34.68 -17.09 -2.66
N THR A 535 -35.25 -17.20 -1.46
CA THR A 535 -36.02 -18.39 -1.05
C THR A 535 -37.53 -18.23 -1.28
N GLY A 536 -38.04 -17.01 -1.30
CA GLY A 536 -39.48 -16.71 -1.34
C GLY A 536 -40.24 -17.03 -0.04
N LYS A 537 -39.56 -17.48 1.03
CA LYS A 537 -40.21 -17.85 2.30
C LYS A 537 -40.71 -16.61 3.04
N LYS A 538 -42.04 -16.50 3.19
CA LYS A 538 -42.70 -15.36 3.85
C LYS A 538 -42.20 -15.08 5.28
N LEU A 539 -41.80 -16.14 5.99
CA LEU A 539 -41.22 -16.07 7.33
C LEU A 539 -40.14 -14.99 7.46
N TYR A 540 -39.19 -14.91 6.51
CA TYR A 540 -38.09 -13.95 6.59
C TYR A 540 -38.56 -12.49 6.49
N ARG A 541 -39.53 -12.22 5.62
CA ARG A 541 -40.13 -10.88 5.50
C ARG A 541 -40.93 -10.52 6.73
N GLU A 542 -41.74 -11.45 7.24
CA GLU A 542 -42.55 -11.25 8.45
C GLU A 542 -41.67 -10.93 9.66
N LYS A 543 -40.61 -11.72 9.86
CA LYS A 543 -39.66 -11.48 10.95
C LYS A 543 -38.83 -10.21 10.80
N ALA A 544 -38.49 -9.81 9.57
CA ALA A 544 -37.84 -8.52 9.35
C ALA A 544 -38.74 -7.34 9.71
N TYR A 545 -40.03 -7.38 9.34
CA TYR A 545 -40.98 -6.34 9.76
C TYR A 545 -41.25 -6.37 11.27
N GLU A 546 -41.29 -7.55 11.90
CA GLU A 546 -41.36 -7.68 13.35
C GLU A 546 -40.20 -6.93 14.03
N LEU A 547 -38.95 -7.22 13.65
CA LEU A 547 -37.77 -6.53 14.20
C LEU A 547 -37.79 -5.02 13.94
N MET A 548 -38.16 -4.60 12.73
CA MET A 548 -38.23 -3.18 12.37
C MET A 548 -39.30 -2.41 13.14
N GLN A 549 -40.51 -2.97 13.24
CA GLN A 549 -41.69 -2.25 13.76
C GLN A 549 -41.86 -2.42 15.27
N LYS A 550 -41.63 -3.62 15.81
CA LYS A 550 -41.83 -3.91 17.23
C LYS A 550 -40.58 -3.65 18.06
N HIS A 551 -39.39 -3.91 17.51
CA HIS A 551 -38.13 -3.81 18.23
C HIS A 551 -37.27 -2.61 17.81
N GLY A 552 -37.76 -1.76 16.89
CA GLY A 552 -37.12 -0.50 16.53
C GLY A 552 -35.87 -0.65 15.65
N TYR A 553 -35.66 -1.79 14.99
CA TYR A 553 -34.43 -2.02 14.23
C TYR A 553 -34.29 -1.06 13.04
N LEU A 554 -35.41 -0.57 12.48
CA LEU A 554 -35.38 0.45 11.44
C LEU A 554 -34.88 1.80 11.99
N GLU A 555 -35.24 2.17 13.22
CA GLU A 555 -34.69 3.38 13.87
C GLU A 555 -33.19 3.20 14.13
N ASN A 556 -32.79 2.04 14.66
CA ASN A 556 -31.39 1.72 14.94
C ASN A 556 -30.52 1.82 13.67
N LEU A 557 -30.92 1.15 12.58
CA LEU A 557 -30.13 1.12 11.33
C LEU A 557 -30.05 2.50 10.65
N LEU A 558 -31.06 3.36 10.83
CA LEU A 558 -31.10 4.71 10.24
C LEU A 558 -30.45 5.79 11.11
N ARG A 559 -29.96 5.44 12.31
CA ARG A 559 -29.24 6.35 13.21
C ARG A 559 -28.08 7.04 12.46
N PRO A 560 -27.95 8.38 12.52
CA PRO A 560 -26.82 9.06 11.91
C PRO A 560 -25.48 8.63 12.50
N ILE A 561 -24.48 8.44 11.65
CA ILE A 561 -23.12 7.99 12.03
C ILE A 561 -22.44 8.99 12.98
N ARG A 562 -22.70 10.29 12.79
CA ARG A 562 -22.21 11.35 13.69
C ARG A 562 -22.68 11.22 15.14
N GLU A 563 -23.73 10.44 15.40
CA GLU A 563 -24.23 10.16 16.76
C GLU A 563 -23.55 8.94 17.38
N ILE A 564 -22.73 8.20 16.63
CA ILE A 564 -21.97 7.07 17.16
C ILE A 564 -20.73 7.59 17.90
N GLY A 565 -20.54 7.13 19.13
CA GLY A 565 -19.50 7.62 20.04
C GLY A 565 -19.38 6.79 21.30
N GLN A 566 -18.60 7.30 22.25
CA GLN A 566 -18.40 6.66 23.56
C GLN A 566 -19.73 6.50 24.30
N ALA A 567 -19.92 5.34 24.92
CA ALA A 567 -21.07 5.08 25.75
C ALA A 567 -21.17 6.10 26.91
N PRO A 568 -22.39 6.47 27.34
CA PRO A 568 -22.60 7.31 28.51
C PRO A 568 -21.90 6.79 29.77
N ALA A 569 -21.54 7.69 30.69
CA ALA A 569 -20.82 7.33 31.92
C ALA A 569 -21.61 6.36 32.83
N ASP A 570 -22.93 6.36 32.73
CA ASP A 570 -23.86 5.48 33.44
C ASP A 570 -24.19 4.19 32.69
N ALA A 571 -23.66 3.99 31.47
CA ALA A 571 -23.80 2.73 30.75
C ALA A 571 -23.03 1.59 31.44
N ASP A 572 -23.44 0.35 31.16
CA ASP A 572 -22.73 -0.84 31.64
C ASP A 572 -21.31 -0.93 31.06
N GLN A 573 -20.48 -1.77 31.68
CA GLN A 573 -19.08 -1.90 31.30
C GLN A 573 -18.91 -2.45 29.89
N HIS A 574 -19.77 -3.38 29.46
CA HIS A 574 -19.67 -3.96 28.12
C HIS A 574 -19.91 -2.91 27.04
N ALA A 575 -20.90 -2.03 27.20
CA ALA A 575 -21.14 -0.93 26.28
C ALA A 575 -19.97 0.06 26.23
N LYS A 576 -19.29 0.30 27.36
CA LYS A 576 -18.09 1.15 27.42
C LYS A 576 -16.91 0.51 26.69
N ASP A 577 -16.65 -0.76 26.95
CA ASP A 577 -15.56 -1.51 26.29
C ASP A 577 -15.76 -1.55 24.77
N MET A 578 -17.01 -1.73 24.31
CA MET A 578 -17.36 -1.74 22.89
C MET A 578 -17.32 -0.37 22.21
N SER A 579 -17.15 0.72 22.97
CA SER A 579 -17.19 2.08 22.45
C SER A 579 -16.04 2.96 22.94
N GLU A 580 -14.90 2.38 23.30
CA GLU A 580 -13.72 3.16 23.70
C GLU A 580 -13.21 4.05 22.56
N SER A 581 -13.24 3.50 21.33
CA SER A 581 -12.84 4.17 20.09
C SER A 581 -13.66 3.65 18.92
N TRP A 582 -13.57 4.32 17.76
CA TRP A 582 -14.20 3.86 16.53
C TRP A 582 -13.67 2.48 16.13
N ASN A 583 -14.58 1.51 16.01
CA ASN A 583 -14.24 0.16 15.58
C ASN A 583 -14.28 0.04 14.05
N HIS A 584 -13.11 0.12 13.43
CA HIS A 584 -12.95 0.01 11.96
C HIS A 584 -13.37 -1.35 11.39
N SER A 585 -13.48 -2.39 12.21
CA SER A 585 -14.03 -3.68 11.76
C SER A 585 -15.55 -3.64 11.57
N ASP A 586 -16.25 -2.73 12.27
CA ASP A 586 -17.68 -2.53 12.07
C ASP A 586 -17.95 -1.94 10.67
N ASP A 587 -17.09 -1.05 10.19
CA ASP A 587 -17.20 -0.47 8.84
C ASP A 587 -17.17 -1.58 7.78
N GLU A 588 -16.23 -2.51 7.91
CA GLU A 588 -16.15 -3.69 7.03
C GLU A 588 -17.43 -4.52 7.04
N MET A 589 -17.97 -4.77 8.23
CA MET A 589 -19.23 -5.48 8.37
C MET A 589 -20.40 -4.72 7.71
N TYR A 590 -20.52 -3.41 7.93
CA TYR A 590 -21.56 -2.58 7.31
C TYR A 590 -21.48 -2.62 5.78
N PHE A 591 -20.32 -2.29 5.22
CA PHE A 591 -20.20 -2.13 3.77
C PHE A 591 -20.38 -3.44 3.01
N LEU A 592 -19.94 -4.57 3.57
CA LEU A 592 -20.24 -5.89 3.00
C LEU A 592 -21.73 -6.24 3.15
N ALA A 593 -22.33 -5.99 4.32
CA ALA A 593 -23.76 -6.27 4.57
C ALA A 593 -24.70 -5.38 3.73
N TYR A 594 -24.28 -4.20 3.28
CA TYR A 594 -25.08 -3.35 2.39
C TYR A 594 -25.43 -4.01 1.06
N TRP A 595 -24.66 -5.00 0.60
CA TRP A 595 -24.99 -5.82 -0.56
C TRP A 595 -26.17 -6.78 -0.31
N CYS A 596 -26.46 -7.11 0.95
CA CYS A 596 -27.66 -7.83 1.36
C CYS A 596 -28.85 -6.87 1.62
N LEU A 597 -28.56 -5.63 2.04
CA LEU A 597 -29.56 -4.65 2.43
C LEU A 597 -30.16 -3.85 1.25
N TYR A 598 -29.34 -3.11 0.51
CA TYR A 598 -29.85 -2.12 -0.45
C TYR A 598 -30.45 -2.73 -1.73
N PRO A 599 -29.84 -3.74 -2.37
CA PRO A 599 -30.39 -4.33 -3.60
C PRO A 599 -31.74 -5.01 -3.41
N TYR A 600 -32.01 -5.50 -2.19
CA TYR A 600 -33.16 -6.36 -1.85
C TYR A 600 -34.15 -5.70 -0.89
N ALA A 601 -34.12 -4.36 -0.79
CA ALA A 601 -35.10 -3.61 -0.02
C ALA A 601 -36.55 -4.03 -0.36
N PHE A 602 -37.39 -4.30 0.64
CA PHE A 602 -38.74 -4.82 0.40
C PHE A 602 -39.64 -3.86 -0.40
N ASP A 603 -39.37 -2.56 -0.32
CA ASP A 603 -40.08 -1.52 -1.05
C ASP A 603 -39.19 -0.32 -1.36
N ALA A 604 -39.68 0.57 -2.23
CA ALA A 604 -38.95 1.76 -2.66
C ALA A 604 -38.71 2.78 -1.54
N GLY A 605 -39.58 2.81 -0.52
CA GLY A 605 -39.44 3.70 0.64
C GLY A 605 -38.29 3.27 1.55
N LEU A 606 -38.20 1.98 1.86
CA LEU A 606 -37.05 1.41 2.57
C LEU A 606 -35.76 1.58 1.77
N LYS A 607 -35.79 1.33 0.45
CA LYS A 607 -34.62 1.52 -0.42
C LYS A 607 -34.07 2.95 -0.36
N LYS A 608 -34.94 3.96 -0.34
CA LYS A 608 -34.55 5.37 -0.20
C LYS A 608 -33.94 5.67 1.17
N GLN A 609 -34.48 5.10 2.24
CA GLN A 609 -33.96 5.25 3.59
C GLN A 609 -32.57 4.59 3.74
N TYR A 610 -32.41 3.37 3.22
CA TYR A 610 -31.12 2.68 3.22
C TYR A 610 -30.07 3.43 2.41
N LEU A 611 -30.42 3.98 1.24
CA LEU A 611 -29.51 4.83 0.47
C LEU A 611 -29.00 6.01 1.30
N ALA A 612 -29.89 6.68 2.05
CA ALA A 612 -29.50 7.80 2.88
C ALA A 612 -28.55 7.37 4.01
N ALA A 613 -28.80 6.23 4.65
CA ALA A 613 -27.93 5.69 5.70
C ALA A 613 -26.56 5.25 5.18
N ILE A 614 -26.50 4.60 4.01
CA ILE A 614 -25.24 4.20 3.37
C ILE A 614 -24.42 5.45 2.97
N ARG A 615 -25.07 6.47 2.42
CA ARG A 615 -24.41 7.74 2.07
C ARG A 615 -23.85 8.44 3.30
N ASP A 616 -24.61 8.51 4.39
CA ASP A 616 -24.17 9.11 5.66
C ASP A 616 -22.92 8.40 6.20
N HIS A 617 -22.90 7.07 6.13
CA HIS A 617 -21.74 6.27 6.51
C HIS A 617 -20.53 6.49 5.59
N TRP A 618 -20.72 6.41 4.27
CA TRP A 618 -19.65 6.72 3.31
C TRP A 618 -19.07 8.13 3.49
N GLN A 619 -19.91 9.13 3.83
CA GLN A 619 -19.43 10.49 4.11
C GLN A 619 -18.51 10.56 5.33
N ALA A 620 -18.77 9.76 6.38
CA ALA A 620 -17.91 9.68 7.55
C ALA A 620 -16.57 8.99 7.24
N GLU A 621 -16.56 8.00 6.34
CA GLU A 621 -15.36 7.25 5.93
C GLU A 621 -14.51 7.94 4.85
N LYS A 622 -15.03 9.01 4.23
CA LYS A 622 -14.34 9.72 3.13
C LYS A 622 -12.89 10.14 3.45
N PRO A 623 -12.53 10.59 4.68
CA PRO A 623 -11.14 10.96 5.01
C PRO A 623 -10.13 9.84 4.82
N GLU A 624 -10.54 8.57 4.91
CA GLU A 624 -9.66 7.39 4.80
C GLU A 624 -9.37 7.00 3.36
N LYS A 625 -10.13 7.54 2.39
CA LYS A 625 -9.99 7.25 0.95
C LYS A 625 -9.97 5.75 0.64
N ASN A 626 -10.73 4.96 1.41
CA ASN A 626 -10.77 3.51 1.26
C ASN A 626 -11.48 3.11 -0.04
N GLY A 627 -10.75 2.45 -0.94
CA GLY A 627 -11.26 2.08 -2.27
C GLY A 627 -12.47 1.15 -2.23
N LEU A 628 -12.57 0.25 -1.24
CA LEU A 628 -13.68 -0.69 -1.12
C LEU A 628 -14.97 0.01 -0.65
N TRP A 629 -14.89 0.93 0.32
CA TRP A 629 -16.04 1.70 0.82
C TRP A 629 -16.68 2.57 -0.25
N ASN A 630 -15.83 3.23 -1.05
CA ASN A 630 -16.25 3.99 -2.22
C ASN A 630 -17.03 3.09 -3.21
N LEU A 631 -16.56 1.87 -3.46
CA LEU A 631 -17.21 0.94 -4.40
C LEU A 631 -18.48 0.29 -3.83
N CYS A 632 -18.54 0.02 -2.53
CA CYS A 632 -19.77 -0.42 -1.87
C CYS A 632 -20.84 0.68 -1.90
N TYR A 633 -20.47 1.96 -1.78
CA TYR A 633 -21.40 3.07 -2.03
C TYR A 633 -21.75 3.17 -3.52
N ALA A 634 -20.79 2.94 -4.42
CA ALA A 634 -21.03 2.89 -5.85
C ALA A 634 -22.07 1.82 -6.25
N MET A 635 -22.15 0.69 -5.55
CA MET A 635 -23.20 -0.31 -5.81
C MET A 635 -24.63 0.27 -5.76
N THR A 636 -24.84 1.38 -5.06
CA THR A 636 -26.16 2.04 -4.99
C THR A 636 -26.65 2.68 -6.29
N GLY A 637 -25.75 2.88 -7.26
CA GLY A 637 -26.01 3.57 -8.52
C GLY A 637 -25.61 5.05 -8.55
N THR A 638 -25.06 5.60 -7.46
CA THR A 638 -24.58 7.00 -7.40
C THR A 638 -23.40 7.25 -8.35
N SER A 639 -23.38 8.42 -9.00
CA SER A 639 -22.23 8.85 -9.82
C SER A 639 -21.11 9.49 -9.00
N ASP A 640 -21.43 10.05 -7.83
CA ASP A 640 -20.46 10.65 -6.91
C ASP A 640 -20.19 9.68 -5.75
N PHE A 641 -19.05 8.99 -5.80
CA PHE A 641 -18.64 7.98 -4.82
C PHE A 641 -17.13 7.99 -4.49
N GLY A 642 -16.39 9.00 -4.97
CA GLY A 642 -14.94 9.09 -4.77
C GLY A 642 -14.12 8.21 -5.73
N LEU A 643 -14.42 8.28 -7.03
CA LEU A 643 -13.69 7.50 -8.06
C LEU A 643 -12.18 7.82 -8.07
N ASP A 644 -11.81 9.09 -7.97
CA ASP A 644 -10.40 9.50 -7.98
C ASP A 644 -9.65 8.96 -6.77
N GLU A 645 -10.27 8.96 -5.59
CA GLU A 645 -9.73 8.35 -4.37
C GLU A 645 -9.60 6.83 -4.50
N THR A 646 -10.57 6.15 -5.14
CA THR A 646 -10.49 4.71 -5.42
C THR A 646 -9.31 4.39 -6.35
N VAL A 647 -9.14 5.16 -7.42
CA VAL A 647 -8.03 4.96 -8.37
C VAL A 647 -6.69 5.27 -7.72
N TRP A 648 -6.61 6.34 -6.92
CA TRP A 648 -5.45 6.67 -6.11
C TRP A 648 -5.10 5.53 -5.17
N TYR A 649 -6.06 5.02 -4.40
CA TYR A 649 -5.85 3.87 -3.49
C TYR A 649 -5.28 2.65 -4.22
N LEU A 650 -5.84 2.29 -5.38
CA LEU A 650 -5.37 1.13 -6.16
C LEU A 650 -3.96 1.38 -6.77
N LYS A 651 -3.68 2.59 -7.25
CA LYS A 651 -2.35 2.92 -7.81
C LYS A 651 -1.26 2.90 -6.75
N GLU A 652 -1.51 3.51 -5.60
CA GLU A 652 -0.55 3.63 -4.50
C GLU A 652 -0.48 2.35 -3.63
N PHE A 653 -1.34 1.34 -3.84
CA PHE A 653 -1.28 0.09 -3.07
C PHE A 653 0.10 -0.60 -3.22
N PRO A 654 0.81 -0.99 -2.15
CA PRO A 654 2.19 -1.44 -2.29
C PRO A 654 2.30 -2.78 -3.04
N LEU A 655 3.15 -2.87 -4.08
CA LEU A 655 3.44 -4.17 -4.74
C LEU A 655 4.08 -5.18 -3.77
N ASP A 656 4.88 -4.69 -2.82
CA ASP A 656 5.51 -5.54 -1.80
C ASP A 656 4.64 -5.59 -0.55
N MET A 657 3.94 -6.72 -0.41
CA MET A 657 3.02 -7.00 0.71
C MET A 657 3.71 -7.59 1.94
N ILE A 658 5.04 -7.71 1.95
CA ILE A 658 5.78 -8.06 3.17
C ILE A 658 5.56 -6.95 4.21
N GLU A 659 5.28 -7.38 5.44
CA GLU A 659 5.02 -6.53 6.60
C GLU A 659 6.31 -5.91 7.15
N TRP A 660 6.96 -5.05 6.36
CA TRP A 660 8.15 -4.29 6.75
C TRP A 660 7.86 -3.26 7.84
N GLN A 661 8.92 -2.83 8.53
CA GLN A 661 8.86 -1.71 9.45
C GLN A 661 8.49 -0.43 8.71
N VAL A 662 7.60 0.36 9.29
CA VAL A 662 7.20 1.66 8.75
C VAL A 662 7.23 2.68 9.89
N LEU A 663 7.77 3.86 9.61
CA LEU A 663 7.84 4.96 10.57
C LEU A 663 7.53 6.27 9.85
N ASN A 664 6.47 6.95 10.29
CA ASN A 664 6.04 8.24 9.76
C ASN A 664 5.80 9.29 10.86
N SER A 665 5.70 8.90 12.13
CA SER A 665 5.51 9.86 13.24
C SER A 665 6.62 10.89 13.39
N HIS A 666 7.82 10.64 12.85
CA HIS A 666 8.93 11.61 12.85
C HIS A 666 8.79 12.69 11.77
N ARG A 667 7.97 12.45 10.73
CA ARG A 667 7.90 13.29 9.54
C ARG A 667 7.46 14.71 9.85
N LYS A 668 8.17 15.69 9.28
CA LYS A 668 7.90 17.13 9.50
C LYS A 668 7.03 17.77 8.42
N ASP A 669 6.69 17.01 7.39
CA ASP A 669 5.76 17.42 6.34
C ASP A 669 4.29 17.14 6.66
N LEU A 670 4.02 16.33 7.69
CA LEU A 670 2.66 15.97 8.09
C LEU A 670 2.01 17.05 8.97
N GLU A 671 0.68 17.18 8.84
CA GLU A 671 -0.15 18.01 9.71
C GLU A 671 -0.93 17.10 10.67
N PHE A 672 -0.50 17.08 11.93
CA PHE A 672 -1.15 16.31 12.99
C PHE A 672 -2.41 17.01 13.49
N ILE A 673 -3.42 16.23 13.86
CA ILE A 673 -4.67 16.75 14.44
C ILE A 673 -4.84 16.25 15.88
N PRO A 674 -5.68 16.92 16.70
CA PRO A 674 -5.99 16.44 18.06
C PRO A 674 -6.65 15.06 18.08
N ASP A 675 -6.49 14.37 19.21
CA ASP A 675 -7.15 13.10 19.48
C ASP A 675 -8.68 13.21 19.29
N ASN A 676 -9.25 12.16 18.71
CA ASN A 676 -10.65 12.10 18.34
C ASN A 676 -11.14 10.65 18.39
N PHE A 677 -12.46 10.46 18.45
CA PHE A 677 -13.08 9.15 18.57
C PHE A 677 -12.69 8.18 17.44
N ARG A 678 -12.40 8.71 16.23
CA ARG A 678 -11.98 7.90 15.07
C ARG A 678 -10.52 7.42 15.14
N GLY A 679 -9.70 8.01 16.00
CA GLY A 679 -8.25 7.78 16.03
C GLY A 679 -7.53 8.36 14.80
N GLN A 680 -8.11 9.35 14.12
CA GLN A 680 -7.45 10.02 12.99
C GLN A 680 -6.27 10.85 13.52
N THR A 681 -5.05 10.56 13.07
CA THR A 681 -3.82 11.20 13.60
C THR A 681 -3.34 12.40 12.76
N THR A 682 -3.63 12.39 11.46
CA THR A 682 -3.21 13.42 10.50
C THR A 682 -4.39 13.99 9.73
N ARG A 683 -4.23 15.22 9.22
CA ARG A 683 -5.27 15.90 8.43
C ARG A 683 -5.64 15.14 7.16
N GLU A 684 -4.65 14.49 6.53
CA GLU A 684 -4.80 13.66 5.34
C GLU A 684 -4.22 12.27 5.60
N VAL A 685 -4.85 11.24 5.04
CA VAL A 685 -4.34 9.87 5.06
C VAL A 685 -3.11 9.75 4.16
N LEU A 686 -2.11 9.02 4.61
CA LEU A 686 -0.91 8.73 3.82
C LEU A 686 -1.21 7.74 2.69
N PRO A 687 -0.48 7.82 1.56
CA PRO A 687 -0.50 6.80 0.52
C PRO A 687 -0.30 5.38 1.10
N PRO A 688 -1.08 4.37 0.65
CA PRO A 688 -0.95 2.98 1.11
C PRO A 688 0.48 2.42 1.13
N ASP A 689 1.32 2.77 0.18
CA ASP A 689 2.73 2.37 0.07
C ASP A 689 3.69 3.11 1.03
N GLU A 690 3.25 4.19 1.66
CA GLU A 690 4.01 4.91 2.69
C GLU A 690 3.61 4.54 4.12
N ARG A 691 2.45 3.90 4.32
CA ARG A 691 1.94 3.49 5.64
C ARG A 691 2.01 1.98 5.84
N PRO A 692 1.74 1.46 7.05
CA PRO A 692 1.49 0.04 7.23
C PRO A 692 0.29 -0.39 6.36
N GLU A 693 0.36 -1.58 5.78
CA GLU A 693 -0.84 -2.21 5.22
C GLU A 693 -1.72 -2.67 6.39
N LEU A 694 -3.00 -2.29 6.31
CA LEU A 694 -3.93 -2.25 7.44
C LEU A 694 -5.24 -2.97 7.10
N LYS A 695 -5.37 -3.47 5.87
CA LYS A 695 -6.62 -3.97 5.29
C LYS A 695 -7.72 -2.92 5.39
N HIS A 696 -8.96 -3.34 5.22
CA HIS A 696 -10.12 -2.46 5.34
C HIS A 696 -10.66 -2.31 6.76
N ASN A 697 -10.27 -3.21 7.68
CA ASN A 697 -10.86 -3.32 9.02
C ASN A 697 -10.05 -2.65 10.15
N ARG A 698 -9.05 -1.82 9.78
CA ARG A 698 -8.20 -1.09 10.73
C ARG A 698 -8.09 0.38 10.30
N ASN A 699 -7.75 1.22 11.27
CA ASN A 699 -7.57 2.66 11.09
C ASN A 699 -6.45 3.01 10.10
N LEU A 700 -6.81 3.53 8.92
CA LEU A 700 -5.86 3.90 7.86
C LEU A 700 -4.94 5.08 8.22
N PHE A 701 -5.20 5.80 9.32
CA PHE A 701 -4.32 6.85 9.87
C PHE A 701 -3.23 6.33 10.82
N LYS A 702 -3.08 5.01 10.97
CA LYS A 702 -1.94 4.45 11.71
C LYS A 702 -0.64 4.73 10.94
N LEU A 703 0.25 5.50 11.56
CA LEU A 703 1.49 5.99 10.94
C LEU A 703 2.64 4.97 10.98
N ASP A 704 2.74 4.22 12.06
CA ASP A 704 3.93 3.44 12.41
C ASP A 704 3.62 1.95 12.58
N ARG A 705 4.62 1.13 12.28
CA ARG A 705 4.70 -0.30 12.59
C ARG A 705 6.13 -0.67 12.96
N LYS A 706 6.32 -1.39 14.06
CA LYS A 706 7.66 -1.68 14.61
C LYS A 706 8.25 -2.97 14.06
N GLU A 707 7.40 -3.97 13.84
CA GLU A 707 7.76 -5.28 13.30
C GLU A 707 8.34 -5.14 11.89
N ASN A 708 9.32 -6.00 11.56
CA ASN A 708 10.07 -5.86 10.31
C ASN A 708 10.17 -7.18 9.55
N GLY A 709 9.26 -7.39 8.61
CA GLY A 709 9.29 -8.50 7.66
C GLY A 709 8.97 -9.86 8.28
N ILE A 710 8.21 -9.91 9.38
CA ILE A 710 7.87 -11.18 10.06
C ILE A 710 6.71 -11.94 9.39
N SER A 711 6.09 -11.33 8.38
CA SER A 711 4.90 -11.83 7.69
C SER A 711 4.73 -11.15 6.33
N GLU A 712 3.90 -11.76 5.49
CA GLU A 712 3.35 -11.20 4.25
C GLU A 712 1.82 -11.15 4.39
N LEU A 713 1.19 -10.08 3.92
CA LEU A 713 -0.27 -9.97 3.86
C LEU A 713 -0.81 -10.43 2.50
N SER A 714 -1.99 -11.06 2.52
CA SER A 714 -2.72 -11.35 1.30
C SER A 714 -3.24 -10.06 0.67
N ALA A 715 -3.09 -9.93 -0.65
CA ALA A 715 -3.75 -8.88 -1.41
C ALA A 715 -5.17 -9.27 -1.88
N GLY A 716 -5.65 -10.47 -1.54
CA GLY A 716 -6.93 -11.01 -2.01
C GLY A 716 -8.14 -10.23 -1.51
N ASP A 717 -8.15 -9.92 -0.22
CA ASP A 717 -9.18 -9.11 0.43
C ASP A 717 -8.98 -7.61 0.18
N SER A 718 -7.73 -7.13 0.28
CA SER A 718 -7.43 -5.70 0.33
C SER A 718 -7.28 -5.02 -1.04
N PHE A 719 -6.89 -5.75 -2.09
CA PHE A 719 -6.72 -5.20 -3.45
C PHE A 719 -7.60 -5.88 -4.51
N LEU A 720 -7.62 -7.21 -4.55
CA LEU A 720 -8.32 -7.93 -5.63
C LEU A 720 -9.84 -7.65 -5.58
N LEU A 721 -10.44 -7.64 -4.38
CA LEU A 721 -11.85 -7.31 -4.23
C LEU A 721 -12.20 -5.91 -4.77
N PRO A 722 -11.61 -4.79 -4.30
CA PRO A 722 -11.95 -3.48 -4.83
C PRO A 722 -11.67 -3.34 -6.33
N TYR A 723 -10.55 -3.87 -6.84
CA TYR A 723 -10.27 -3.78 -8.28
C TYR A 723 -11.33 -4.50 -9.13
N TRP A 724 -11.61 -5.78 -8.85
CA TRP A 724 -12.58 -6.55 -9.62
C TRP A 724 -14.02 -6.09 -9.39
N MET A 725 -14.35 -5.56 -8.21
CA MET A 725 -15.63 -4.91 -7.95
C MET A 725 -15.80 -3.65 -8.81
N GLY A 726 -14.78 -2.81 -8.93
CA GLY A 726 -14.80 -1.63 -9.80
C GLY A 726 -14.99 -1.98 -11.28
N ARG A 727 -14.33 -3.04 -11.75
CA ARG A 727 -14.53 -3.61 -13.09
C ARG A 727 -15.97 -4.11 -13.28
N TYR A 728 -16.50 -4.84 -12.30
CA TYR A 728 -17.86 -5.39 -12.34
C TYR A 728 -18.94 -4.31 -12.33
N LEU A 729 -18.76 -3.24 -11.56
CA LEU A 729 -19.67 -2.09 -11.51
C LEU A 729 -19.56 -1.18 -12.75
N GLY A 730 -18.61 -1.44 -13.65
CA GLY A 730 -18.39 -0.65 -14.86
C GLY A 730 -17.77 0.73 -14.59
N VAL A 731 -17.16 0.93 -13.42
CA VAL A 731 -16.50 2.19 -13.03
C VAL A 731 -14.97 2.14 -13.20
N ILE A 732 -14.43 0.96 -13.53
CA ILE A 732 -13.08 0.76 -14.04
C ILE A 732 -13.22 0.01 -15.37
N SER A 733 -12.60 0.49 -16.44
CA SER A 733 -12.64 -0.17 -17.75
C SER A 733 -11.75 -1.41 -17.80
N ALA A 734 -11.88 -2.20 -18.86
CA ALA A 734 -10.81 -3.12 -19.26
C ALA A 734 -9.50 -2.36 -19.50
N PRO A 735 -8.33 -3.01 -19.31
CA PRO A 735 -7.05 -2.37 -19.55
C PRO A 735 -6.94 -1.91 -20.99
N VAL A 736 -6.39 -0.73 -21.15
CA VAL A 736 -5.97 -0.21 -22.45
C VAL A 736 -4.55 -0.69 -22.67
N ARG A 737 -4.38 -1.65 -23.57
CA ARG A 737 -3.07 -2.18 -23.94
C ARG A 737 -2.38 -1.30 -24.97
#